data_AF-A0A1G5PIE6-F1
#
_entry.id   AF-A0A1G5PIE6-F1
#
_cell.length_a   1.000
_cell.length_b   1.000
_cell.length_c   1.000
_cell.angle_alpha   90.00
_cell.angle_beta   90.00
_cell.angle_gamma   90.00
#
_symmetry.space_group_name_H-M   'P 1'
#
loop_
_entity.id
_entity.type
_entity.pdbx_description
1 polymer ?
#
loop_
_entity_poly.entity_id
_entity_poly.type
_entity_poly.pdbx_seq_one_letter_code
_entity_poly.pdbx_strand_id
1 'polypeptide(L)'
;MTSGTPASPLVATNLMVEGSTECLMAPLSPSFGWLLDAGPSASAGQSFQSAYRIRLMDRAGAEVWDSGTVVADQQHHLPYTGPQLRQDSDYQWTVQLTDSGGALGSASPPARFSTGIFDDAGNGWAAEWIHRNPGGRAPMELVDGSLRVSGSPHLPWPVSAGGSTVITARFRLRLGTAGIILRSNGPGNGVLLELKPHRTAVLRMAPDWEIGAMTAPATEVVAETPAFEATPVSRAGAMAGEDWQDLVVTDDNRRITITIDGATVLETDVAPSTGTSTGTGIAFHQAPRSQSEYLSVNVSSDGKTVLSSDFAAPGALSDWNTATPLRQPDEWTLAKATFALRRPVVRARLYAAASHHAAFTLNGTPCLETTNFGYPGEHFYNAADVTDALRSSNTAALTAVAHWYGPGQGRAAGRPGLLAQLTVEYDDGTRDVFGSGPGWLVAEGPYRQGGYRNDEGDPIEHLDATAWPAPENWYPALSLGAHPVADFPVLAPNYAGVARNQVSAVELFTAGDGTPVADFGRVVPGRPVVEFRQGHHGRTVMLRAGYTLQPDGRVDRGKTASQNTDMTFPYTQKDGPQRYEAAVHLGFRYLEFPGVQMEELGAVGARVIRAGHPFEGSFHSSDHTLNRVFTLLRDSALFGAQEQFVDTPTREKGQFLGDAVNISYATMALFGERHFTAKALREFAGSAKRYWDSSEERGRYNAVYPNGDGKRDIPDFSLMMPEWVEDYYRLSGDNALLHELLPCLLDTAGYVLRHIPGSGPTAGLVTDLGGGAGPYLHGIVDWPAPGRFGYDMDCVARTTVNAQGWSVLDAVSRLCAAAGFEREAARHRDAADELAGHINARLRVDGVMVDGLYADGRPSLNASQHATSFPLSMGITPSEHAAKDAGRLAGMGMRQGPMTVHRLLRALLSQNHVDAVLDLLTNPTQPGWARLLEAGGSFTWEAWELEAGTDYSQSHAWSASVVREILEYLLGVRVTAPGASAVVIQPPVCRLEQASGSVPTQRGVVAVSWKRTADGMELECTVPAGISAQVVLPDRTVAAGPGTWRFTPRDGI
;
A
#
# COMPACT_ATOMS: atom_id res chain seq x y z
N MET A 1 12.27 -58.85 18.74
CA MET A 1 10.86 -58.41 18.66
C MET A 1 10.67 -57.33 19.71
N THR A 2 10.90 -56.07 19.35
CA THR A 2 10.53 -54.92 20.17
C THR A 2 9.14 -54.49 19.72
N SER A 3 8.19 -54.49 20.64
CA SER A 3 6.81 -54.05 20.43
C SER A 3 6.82 -52.58 20.02
N GLY A 4 6.66 -52.31 18.71
CA GLY A 4 6.48 -50.95 18.19
C GLY A 4 5.17 -50.38 18.74
N THR A 5 5.25 -49.21 19.34
CA THR A 5 4.10 -48.36 19.65
C THR A 5 3.26 -48.21 18.37
N PRO A 6 1.93 -48.43 18.41
CA PRO A 6 1.10 -48.24 17.22
C PRO A 6 1.23 -46.80 16.73
N ALA A 7 1.47 -46.63 15.43
CA ALA A 7 1.53 -45.32 14.80
C ALA A 7 0.22 -44.56 15.05
N SER A 8 0.32 -43.29 15.45
CA SER A 8 -0.85 -42.42 15.61
C SER A 8 -1.55 -42.23 14.26
N PRO A 9 -2.88 -42.25 14.21
CA PRO A 9 -3.62 -41.95 12.98
C PRO A 9 -3.46 -40.48 12.58
N LEU A 10 -3.60 -40.18 11.30
CA LEU A 10 -3.58 -38.82 10.75
C LEU A 10 -4.69 -37.95 11.37
N VAL A 11 -4.34 -36.76 11.87
CA VAL A 11 -5.29 -35.80 12.46
C VAL A 11 -5.13 -34.44 11.81
N ALA A 12 -6.24 -33.73 11.67
CA ALA A 12 -6.24 -32.33 11.24
C ALA A 12 -5.88 -31.39 12.40
N THR A 13 -5.02 -30.43 12.10
CA THR A 13 -4.60 -29.37 13.02
C THR A 13 -4.76 -28.02 12.37
N ASN A 14 -4.68 -26.94 13.14
CA ASN A 14 -4.76 -25.56 12.65
C ASN A 14 -5.96 -25.35 11.70
N LEU A 15 -7.16 -25.70 12.17
CA LEU A 15 -8.41 -25.58 11.41
C LEU A 15 -8.67 -24.10 11.09
N MET A 16 -8.96 -23.82 9.83
CA MET A 16 -9.13 -22.48 9.28
C MET A 16 -10.45 -22.34 8.52
N VAL A 17 -11.04 -21.15 8.60
CA VAL A 17 -12.16 -20.71 7.77
C VAL A 17 -11.75 -19.41 7.10
N GLU A 18 -11.88 -19.32 5.77
CA GLU A 18 -11.36 -18.20 4.98
C GLU A 18 -9.87 -17.91 5.30
N GLY A 19 -9.06 -18.97 5.44
CA GLY A 19 -7.63 -18.86 5.75
C GLY A 19 -7.28 -18.38 7.16
N SER A 20 -8.26 -18.18 8.05
CA SER A 20 -8.04 -17.72 9.44
C SER A 20 -8.48 -18.76 10.46
N THR A 21 -7.71 -18.91 11.55
CA THR A 21 -8.07 -19.74 12.72
C THR A 21 -9.14 -19.09 13.60
N GLU A 22 -9.32 -17.78 13.49
CA GLU A 22 -10.30 -16.98 14.24
C GLU A 22 -11.08 -16.08 13.28
N CYS A 23 -11.90 -16.69 12.41
CA CYS A 23 -12.70 -15.95 11.44
C CYS A 23 -14.00 -15.43 12.09
N LEU A 24 -14.17 -14.11 12.17
CA LEU A 24 -15.38 -13.46 12.70
C LEU A 24 -16.35 -12.98 11.61
N MET A 25 -15.95 -13.09 10.34
CA MET A 25 -16.66 -12.51 9.20
C MET A 25 -16.79 -13.50 8.04
N ALA A 26 -16.91 -14.79 8.35
CA ALA A 26 -17.03 -15.81 7.31
C ALA A 26 -18.26 -15.56 6.43
N PRO A 27 -18.21 -15.83 5.11
CA PRO A 27 -19.38 -15.72 4.25
C PRO A 27 -20.41 -16.79 4.60
N LEU A 28 -21.63 -16.63 4.09
CA LEU A 28 -22.71 -17.60 4.34
C LEU A 28 -22.48 -18.97 3.69
N SER A 29 -21.52 -19.02 2.76
CA SER A 29 -20.96 -20.24 2.16
C SER A 29 -19.43 -20.19 2.28
N PRO A 30 -18.87 -20.49 3.46
CA PRO A 30 -17.44 -20.36 3.72
C PRO A 30 -16.61 -21.43 3.04
N SER A 31 -15.31 -21.18 2.97
CA SER A 31 -14.28 -22.17 2.65
C SER A 31 -13.57 -22.65 3.90
N PHE A 32 -13.29 -23.94 3.97
CA PHE A 32 -12.55 -24.58 5.05
C PHE A 32 -11.12 -24.91 4.64
N GLY A 33 -10.23 -24.99 5.64
CA GLY A 33 -8.92 -25.59 5.48
C GLY A 33 -8.29 -26.06 6.78
N TRP A 34 -7.21 -26.84 6.69
CA TRP A 34 -6.48 -27.38 7.84
C TRP A 34 -5.07 -27.79 7.45
N LEU A 35 -4.21 -27.98 8.44
CA LEU A 35 -2.93 -28.66 8.31
C LEU A 35 -3.05 -30.12 8.75
N LEU A 36 -2.07 -30.94 8.35
CA LEU A 36 -2.00 -32.35 8.70
C LEU A 36 -0.94 -32.62 9.76
N ASP A 37 -1.26 -33.46 10.74
CA ASP A 37 -0.30 -34.05 11.68
C ASP A 37 -0.44 -35.59 11.67
N ALA A 38 0.64 -36.26 11.29
CA ALA A 38 0.74 -37.73 11.26
C ALA A 38 1.58 -38.28 12.42
N GLY A 39 2.22 -37.42 13.21
CA GLY A 39 3.19 -37.80 14.23
C GLY A 39 4.54 -38.31 13.66
N PRO A 40 5.55 -38.48 14.53
CA PRO A 40 6.94 -38.71 14.12
C PRO A 40 7.24 -40.12 13.59
N SER A 41 6.30 -41.07 13.69
CA SER A 41 6.48 -42.47 13.29
C SER A 41 5.51 -42.93 12.19
N ALA A 42 4.81 -42.00 11.55
CA ALA A 42 3.92 -42.30 10.44
C ALA A 42 4.69 -42.83 9.21
N SER A 43 4.14 -43.86 8.59
CA SER A 43 4.57 -44.30 7.26
C SER A 43 4.13 -43.30 6.18
N ALA A 44 4.72 -43.39 4.98
CA ALA A 44 4.37 -42.51 3.87
C ALA A 44 2.86 -42.47 3.59
N GLY A 45 2.16 -43.61 3.61
CA GLY A 45 0.72 -43.65 3.38
C GLY A 45 -0.12 -43.01 4.49
N GLN A 46 0.39 -42.99 5.73
CA GLN A 46 -0.28 -42.36 6.88
C GLN A 46 -0.11 -40.85 6.89
N SER A 47 0.82 -40.31 6.10
CA SER A 47 1.12 -38.88 6.06
C SER A 47 0.38 -38.12 4.95
N PHE A 48 -0.50 -38.79 4.18
CA PHE A 48 -1.36 -38.16 3.19
C PHE A 48 -2.83 -38.48 3.50
N GLN A 49 -3.71 -37.51 3.30
CA GLN A 49 -5.16 -37.74 3.35
C GLN A 49 -5.67 -38.25 1.99
N SER A 50 -6.71 -39.07 2.01
CA SER A 50 -7.46 -39.52 0.82
C SER A 50 -8.93 -39.11 0.84
N ALA A 51 -9.47 -38.85 2.03
CA ALA A 51 -10.83 -38.37 2.22
C ALA A 51 -10.95 -37.59 3.54
N TYR A 52 -12.00 -36.76 3.63
CA TYR A 52 -12.36 -36.03 4.84
C TYR A 52 -13.86 -36.10 5.12
N ARG A 53 -14.26 -35.77 6.35
CA ARG A 53 -15.65 -35.50 6.75
C ARG A 53 -15.67 -34.30 7.67
N ILE A 54 -16.37 -33.25 7.27
CA ILE A 54 -16.61 -32.06 8.08
C ILE A 54 -17.97 -32.20 8.76
N ARG A 55 -18.02 -31.90 10.05
CA ARG A 55 -19.27 -31.74 10.81
C ARG A 55 -19.33 -30.34 11.38
N LEU A 56 -20.44 -29.67 11.13
CA LEU A 56 -20.73 -28.30 11.53
C LEU A 56 -21.89 -28.31 12.51
N MET A 57 -21.68 -27.68 13.66
CA MET A 57 -22.65 -27.53 14.75
C MET A 57 -22.92 -26.05 14.96
N ASP A 58 -24.15 -25.69 15.30
CA ASP A 58 -24.45 -24.34 15.77
C ASP A 58 -23.99 -24.14 17.22
N ARG A 59 -24.14 -22.91 17.72
CA ARG A 59 -23.81 -22.55 19.11
C ARG A 59 -24.53 -23.39 20.17
N ALA A 60 -25.74 -23.91 19.88
CA ALA A 60 -26.51 -24.75 20.79
C ALA A 60 -26.05 -26.23 20.75
N GLY A 61 -25.12 -26.57 19.87
CA GLY A 61 -24.62 -27.93 19.67
C GLY A 61 -25.51 -28.78 18.75
N ALA A 62 -26.45 -28.17 18.03
CA ALA A 62 -27.25 -28.86 17.03
C ALA A 62 -26.45 -28.98 15.71
N GLU A 63 -26.52 -30.15 15.08
CA GLU A 63 -25.87 -30.39 13.79
C GLU A 63 -26.56 -29.59 12.69
N VAL A 64 -25.78 -28.73 12.03
CA VAL A 64 -26.21 -27.88 10.91
C VAL A 64 -25.91 -28.57 9.59
N TRP A 65 -24.74 -29.20 9.51
CA TRP A 65 -24.27 -29.84 8.30
C TRP A 65 -23.27 -30.96 8.59
N ASP A 66 -23.34 -32.01 7.78
CA ASP A 66 -22.37 -33.08 7.71
C ASP A 66 -22.05 -33.30 6.23
N SER A 67 -20.78 -33.17 5.85
CA SER A 67 -20.37 -33.34 4.45
C SER A 67 -20.52 -34.78 3.96
N GLY A 68 -20.70 -35.74 4.87
CA GLY A 68 -20.37 -37.14 4.63
C GLY A 68 -18.87 -37.32 4.35
N THR A 69 -18.47 -38.52 3.95
CA THR A 69 -17.10 -38.76 3.50
C THR A 69 -16.92 -38.23 2.08
N VAL A 70 -16.05 -37.24 1.91
CA VAL A 70 -15.67 -36.67 0.61
C VAL A 70 -14.29 -37.20 0.24
N VAL A 71 -14.18 -37.87 -0.91
CA VAL A 71 -12.90 -38.39 -1.44
C VAL A 71 -12.16 -37.27 -2.13
N ALA A 72 -11.15 -36.71 -1.46
CA ALA A 72 -10.29 -35.65 -1.96
C ALA A 72 -9.03 -35.52 -1.09
N ASP A 73 -7.95 -35.03 -1.69
CA ASP A 73 -6.67 -34.78 -1.03
C ASP A 73 -6.38 -33.27 -0.80
N GLN A 74 -7.31 -32.40 -1.18
CA GLN A 74 -7.28 -30.96 -0.98
C GLN A 74 -7.41 -30.58 0.51
N GLN A 75 -6.60 -29.63 0.98
CA GLN A 75 -6.53 -29.22 2.40
C GLN A 75 -7.02 -27.79 2.66
N HIS A 76 -7.21 -26.98 1.62
CA HIS A 76 -7.59 -25.56 1.73
C HIS A 76 -8.55 -25.18 0.61
N HIS A 77 -9.29 -24.08 0.80
CA HIS A 77 -10.29 -23.58 -0.14
C HIS A 77 -11.39 -24.63 -0.43
N LEU A 78 -11.72 -25.48 0.55
CA LEU A 78 -12.78 -26.48 0.41
C LEU A 78 -14.14 -25.81 0.61
N PRO A 79 -15.02 -25.80 -0.40
CA PRO A 79 -16.28 -25.05 -0.30
C PRO A 79 -17.25 -25.73 0.66
N TYR A 80 -17.93 -24.94 1.48
CA TYR A 80 -19.12 -25.35 2.17
C TYR A 80 -20.27 -25.61 1.17
N THR A 81 -20.85 -26.80 1.22
CA THR A 81 -21.96 -27.22 0.34
C THR A 81 -23.24 -27.53 1.10
N GLY A 82 -23.30 -27.18 2.39
CA GLY A 82 -24.47 -27.36 3.22
C GLY A 82 -25.56 -26.29 3.02
N PRO A 83 -26.61 -26.30 3.86
CA PRO A 83 -27.64 -25.26 3.87
C PRO A 83 -27.07 -23.88 4.14
N GLN A 84 -27.58 -22.83 3.51
CA GLN A 84 -27.11 -21.45 3.72
C GLN A 84 -27.01 -21.11 5.22
N LEU A 85 -25.84 -20.64 5.65
CA LEU A 85 -25.63 -20.27 7.05
C LEU A 85 -26.40 -18.99 7.40
N ARG A 86 -26.65 -18.79 8.70
CA ARG A 86 -27.25 -17.57 9.23
C ARG A 86 -26.17 -16.52 9.38
N GLN A 87 -26.49 -15.24 9.12
CA GLN A 87 -25.59 -14.12 9.40
C GLN A 87 -25.38 -13.93 10.91
N ASP A 88 -24.28 -13.28 11.29
CA ASP A 88 -23.94 -12.94 12.69
C ASP A 88 -24.21 -14.10 13.67
N SER A 89 -23.69 -15.29 13.34
CA SER A 89 -23.94 -16.53 14.06
C SER A 89 -22.64 -17.28 14.29
N ASP A 90 -22.52 -17.90 15.46
CA ASP A 90 -21.35 -18.69 15.84
C ASP A 90 -21.55 -20.17 15.50
N TYR A 91 -20.50 -20.78 14.97
CA TYR A 91 -20.47 -22.17 14.58
C TYR A 91 -19.25 -22.87 15.19
N GLN A 92 -19.42 -24.16 15.46
CA GLN A 92 -18.32 -25.06 15.83
C GLN A 92 -18.21 -26.13 14.77
N TRP A 93 -16.98 -26.49 14.41
CA TRP A 93 -16.78 -27.53 13.40
C TRP A 93 -15.60 -28.42 13.74
N THR A 94 -15.69 -29.66 13.27
CA THR A 94 -14.64 -30.66 13.37
C THR A 94 -14.40 -31.26 11.99
N VAL A 95 -13.17 -31.68 11.73
CA VAL A 95 -12.88 -32.50 10.56
C VAL A 95 -12.31 -33.84 10.99
N GLN A 96 -12.75 -34.90 10.32
CA GLN A 96 -12.21 -36.25 10.46
C GLN A 96 -11.56 -36.66 9.15
N LEU A 97 -10.36 -37.23 9.21
CA LEU A 97 -9.56 -37.57 8.04
C LEU A 97 -9.48 -39.09 7.84
N THR A 98 -9.43 -39.50 6.58
CA THR A 98 -8.98 -40.85 6.18
C THR A 98 -7.63 -40.71 5.53
N ASP A 99 -6.64 -41.47 5.99
CA ASP A 99 -5.31 -41.47 5.38
C ASP A 99 -5.31 -42.23 4.03
N SER A 100 -4.21 -42.15 3.29
CA SER A 100 -4.10 -42.85 1.99
C SER A 100 -3.94 -44.37 2.12
N GLY A 101 -3.68 -44.88 3.33
CA GLY A 101 -3.76 -46.30 3.67
C GLY A 101 -5.20 -46.78 3.94
N GLY A 102 -6.18 -45.87 3.96
CA GLY A 102 -7.59 -46.15 4.22
C GLY A 102 -7.95 -46.19 5.72
N ALA A 103 -7.03 -45.83 6.61
CA ALA A 103 -7.33 -45.77 8.04
C ALA A 103 -8.03 -44.45 8.40
N LEU A 104 -9.13 -44.58 9.14
CA LEU A 104 -9.91 -43.44 9.62
C LEU A 104 -9.30 -42.91 10.93
N GLY A 105 -8.95 -41.63 10.95
CA GLY A 105 -8.45 -40.94 12.14
C GLY A 105 -9.56 -40.50 13.10
N SER A 106 -9.16 -39.98 14.25
CA SER A 106 -10.09 -39.30 15.17
C SER A 106 -10.52 -37.96 14.58
N ALA A 107 -11.73 -37.51 14.93
CA ALA A 107 -12.12 -36.13 14.65
C ALA A 107 -11.16 -35.15 15.35
N SER A 108 -10.89 -34.01 14.70
CA SER A 108 -10.15 -32.91 15.29
C SER A 108 -10.84 -32.38 16.56
N PRO A 109 -10.12 -31.67 17.45
CA PRO A 109 -10.77 -30.77 18.39
C PRO A 109 -11.69 -29.79 17.64
N PRO A 110 -12.83 -29.37 18.24
CA PRO A 110 -13.74 -28.44 17.60
C PRO A 110 -13.09 -27.05 17.48
N ALA A 111 -13.07 -26.51 16.27
CA ALA A 111 -12.70 -25.13 15.99
C ALA A 111 -13.96 -24.25 15.86
N ARG A 112 -13.79 -22.92 15.95
CA ARG A 112 -14.91 -21.97 15.93
C ARG A 112 -14.73 -20.92 14.85
N PHE A 113 -15.84 -20.44 14.32
CA PHE A 113 -15.90 -19.24 13.50
C PHE A 113 -17.26 -18.56 13.69
N SER A 114 -17.33 -17.28 13.32
CA SER A 114 -18.58 -16.54 13.19
C SER A 114 -18.78 -16.10 11.75
N THR A 115 -20.01 -16.15 11.28
CA THR A 115 -20.39 -15.52 10.00
C THR A 115 -20.49 -14.01 10.15
N GLY A 116 -20.17 -13.29 9.07
CA GLY A 116 -20.32 -11.84 8.99
C GLY A 116 -21.76 -11.37 8.74
N ILE A 117 -21.84 -10.11 8.32
CA ILE A 117 -23.05 -9.42 7.83
C ILE A 117 -22.90 -9.19 6.32
N PHE A 118 -23.97 -9.39 5.55
CA PHE A 118 -23.98 -9.25 4.09
C PHE A 118 -25.25 -8.57 3.59
N ASP A 119 -25.12 -7.79 2.51
CA ASP A 119 -26.13 -6.82 2.05
C ASP A 119 -27.38 -7.49 1.42
N ASP A 120 -27.21 -8.67 0.82
CA ASP A 120 -28.21 -9.38 0.02
C ASP A 120 -29.17 -10.27 0.81
N ALA A 121 -28.97 -10.46 2.12
CA ALA A 121 -29.83 -11.31 2.95
C ALA A 121 -31.02 -10.57 3.62
N GLY A 122 -31.30 -9.33 3.21
CA GLY A 122 -32.54 -8.62 3.55
C GLY A 122 -32.69 -8.12 4.99
N ASN A 123 -31.71 -8.31 5.89
CA ASN A 123 -31.73 -7.88 7.30
C ASN A 123 -30.32 -7.74 7.95
N GLY A 124 -29.27 -7.51 7.16
CA GLY A 124 -27.89 -7.55 7.67
C GLY A 124 -27.52 -6.36 8.57
N TRP A 125 -27.59 -5.15 8.02
CA TRP A 125 -27.25 -3.92 8.72
C TRP A 125 -28.51 -3.22 9.22
N ALA A 126 -28.53 -2.92 10.52
CA ALA A 126 -29.46 -2.02 11.19
C ALA A 126 -28.79 -0.67 11.55
N ALA A 127 -27.66 -0.38 10.91
CA ALA A 127 -26.85 0.81 11.11
C ALA A 127 -26.97 1.75 9.92
N GLU A 128 -26.90 3.05 10.22
CA GLU A 128 -26.89 4.13 9.25
C GLU A 128 -25.48 4.72 9.14
N TRP A 129 -25.10 5.13 7.92
CA TRP A 129 -23.85 5.83 7.71
C TRP A 129 -23.94 7.23 8.31
N ILE A 130 -23.13 7.50 9.33
CA ILE A 130 -23.13 8.77 10.03
C ILE A 130 -21.90 9.62 9.75
N HIS A 131 -22.07 10.92 9.84
CA HIS A 131 -20.98 11.90 9.79
C HIS A 131 -21.33 13.14 10.62
N ARG A 132 -20.37 14.05 10.81
CA ARG A 132 -20.61 15.36 11.40
C ARG A 132 -21.01 16.39 10.34
N ASN A 133 -21.68 17.45 10.77
CA ASN A 133 -21.96 18.59 9.90
C ASN A 133 -20.65 19.15 9.31
N PRO A 134 -20.62 19.56 8.02
CA PRO A 134 -19.49 20.32 7.48
C PRO A 134 -19.20 21.56 8.34
N GLY A 135 -17.94 22.00 8.29
CA GLY A 135 -17.45 23.11 9.09
C GLY A 135 -16.48 22.69 10.18
N GLY A 136 -16.11 23.64 11.03
CA GLY A 136 -15.11 23.45 12.08
C GLY A 136 -14.04 24.52 11.97
N ARG A 137 -12.84 24.23 12.47
CA ARG A 137 -11.69 25.12 12.30
C ARG A 137 -11.40 25.36 10.82
N ALA A 138 -11.20 26.62 10.44
CA ALA A 138 -10.74 26.96 9.11
C ALA A 138 -9.40 26.26 8.82
N PRO A 139 -9.10 25.83 7.58
CA PRO A 139 -7.82 25.27 7.18
C PRO A 139 -6.73 26.37 7.10
N MET A 140 -6.51 27.03 8.24
CA MET A 140 -5.61 28.13 8.52
C MET A 140 -4.82 27.80 9.79
N GLU A 141 -3.50 27.89 9.72
CA GLU A 141 -2.65 27.57 10.85
C GLU A 141 -1.41 28.47 10.89
N LEU A 142 -1.01 28.92 12.08
CA LEU A 142 0.30 29.56 12.25
C LEU A 142 1.38 28.50 12.40
N VAL A 143 2.28 28.44 11.41
CA VAL A 143 3.42 27.51 11.38
C VAL A 143 4.69 28.33 11.18
N ASP A 144 5.66 28.17 12.10
CA ASP A 144 6.97 28.85 12.08
C ASP A 144 6.88 30.38 11.79
N GLY A 145 5.90 31.06 12.39
CA GLY A 145 5.71 32.53 12.25
C GLY A 145 5.05 32.97 10.95
N SER A 146 4.37 32.06 10.24
CA SER A 146 3.61 32.36 9.02
C SER A 146 2.23 31.73 9.06
N LEU A 147 1.25 32.35 8.39
CA LEU A 147 -0.06 31.75 8.17
C LEU A 147 0.01 30.79 6.99
N ARG A 148 -0.21 29.50 7.25
CA ARG A 148 -0.44 28.47 6.25
C ARG A 148 -1.95 28.38 5.94
N VAL A 149 -2.29 28.35 4.65
CA VAL A 149 -3.66 28.16 4.16
C VAL A 149 -3.69 26.94 3.25
N SER A 150 -4.63 26.04 3.50
CA SER A 150 -4.78 24.77 2.74
C SER A 150 -6.11 24.69 1.98
N GLY A 151 -6.19 23.79 1.00
CA GLY A 151 -7.31 23.54 0.08
C GLY A 151 -8.71 23.93 0.60
N SER A 152 -9.22 25.06 0.12
CA SER A 152 -10.51 25.62 0.50
C SER A 152 -11.10 26.50 -0.60
N PRO A 153 -12.41 26.39 -0.91
CA PRO A 153 -13.00 27.17 -1.99
C PRO A 153 -13.12 28.65 -1.63
N HIS A 154 -13.27 28.99 -0.35
CA HIS A 154 -13.46 30.37 0.11
C HIS A 154 -13.23 30.52 1.62
N LEU A 155 -12.24 31.33 2.03
CA LEU A 155 -12.02 31.73 3.43
C LEU A 155 -12.01 33.26 3.54
N PRO A 156 -13.09 33.88 4.06
CA PRO A 156 -13.21 35.34 4.07
C PRO A 156 -12.17 35.98 4.98
N TRP A 157 -11.54 37.04 4.50
CA TRP A 157 -10.71 37.91 5.31
C TRP A 157 -11.62 38.79 6.19
N PRO A 158 -11.14 39.26 7.36
CA PRO A 158 -11.95 40.05 8.29
C PRO A 158 -12.10 41.52 7.84
N VAL A 159 -12.33 41.73 6.54
CA VAL A 159 -12.41 43.04 5.92
C VAL A 159 -13.36 43.01 4.73
N SER A 160 -14.01 44.15 4.47
CA SER A 160 -14.65 44.44 3.19
C SER A 160 -14.00 45.67 2.60
N ALA A 161 -13.64 45.61 1.32
CA ALA A 161 -13.06 46.70 0.58
C ALA A 161 -14.05 47.18 -0.48
N GLY A 162 -14.37 48.48 -0.45
CA GLY A 162 -15.11 49.17 -1.51
C GLY A 162 -14.15 50.11 -2.26
N GLY A 163 -14.57 50.64 -3.41
CA GLY A 163 -13.76 51.62 -4.13
C GLY A 163 -12.43 51.05 -4.62
N SER A 164 -11.36 51.86 -4.61
CA SER A 164 -10.03 51.43 -5.04
C SER A 164 -9.32 50.66 -3.93
N THR A 165 -9.05 49.38 -4.18
CA THR A 165 -8.47 48.43 -3.24
C THR A 165 -7.01 48.14 -3.61
N VAL A 166 -6.13 48.11 -2.62
CA VAL A 166 -4.74 47.64 -2.77
C VAL A 166 -4.44 46.60 -1.70
N ILE A 167 -4.09 45.39 -2.13
CA ILE A 167 -3.64 44.30 -1.28
C ILE A 167 -2.12 44.20 -1.42
N THR A 168 -1.40 44.13 -0.30
CA THR A 168 0.00 43.74 -0.28
C THR A 168 0.16 42.49 0.57
N ALA A 169 0.92 41.50 0.09
CA ALA A 169 1.14 40.26 0.81
C ALA A 169 2.58 39.78 0.61
N ARG A 170 3.20 39.27 1.67
CA ARG A 170 4.47 38.55 1.56
C ARG A 170 4.20 37.06 1.70
N PHE A 171 4.33 36.32 0.61
CA PHE A 171 3.82 34.94 0.52
C PHE A 171 4.84 33.98 -0.10
N ARG A 172 4.60 32.68 0.07
CA ARG A 172 5.27 31.61 -0.68
C ARG A 172 4.31 30.48 -0.99
N LEU A 173 4.55 29.81 -2.10
CA LEU A 173 3.77 28.64 -2.50
C LEU A 173 4.41 27.38 -1.91
N ARG A 174 3.62 26.54 -1.24
CA ARG A 174 4.10 25.26 -0.67
C ARG A 174 3.73 24.09 -1.55
N LEU A 175 2.49 24.07 -2.05
CA LEU A 175 1.97 23.01 -2.91
C LEU A 175 0.88 23.57 -3.85
N GLY A 176 0.82 23.10 -5.08
CA GLY A 176 -0.26 23.44 -6.01
C GLY A 176 -0.29 24.92 -6.39
N THR A 177 -1.36 25.64 -6.07
CA THR A 177 -1.61 27.04 -6.45
C THR A 177 -1.95 27.90 -5.24
N ALA A 178 -1.54 29.18 -5.21
CA ALA A 178 -2.00 30.12 -4.18
C ALA A 178 -3.12 31.01 -4.75
N GLY A 179 -4.21 31.21 -4.01
CA GLY A 179 -5.39 31.93 -4.49
C GLY A 179 -5.87 33.06 -3.58
N ILE A 180 -6.27 34.19 -4.19
CA ILE A 180 -6.98 35.30 -3.53
C ILE A 180 -8.21 35.64 -4.38
N ILE A 181 -9.40 35.67 -3.77
CA ILE A 181 -10.64 36.08 -4.43
C ILE A 181 -10.94 37.53 -4.07
N LEU A 182 -11.20 38.32 -5.10
CA LEU A 182 -11.63 39.72 -5.02
C LEU A 182 -13.13 39.81 -5.31
N ARG A 183 -13.77 40.86 -4.77
CA ARG A 183 -15.17 41.20 -5.03
C ARG A 183 -16.14 40.04 -4.69
N SER A 184 -15.85 39.29 -3.63
CA SER A 184 -16.57 38.06 -3.28
C SER A 184 -17.50 38.25 -2.09
N ASN A 185 -18.56 37.45 -2.05
CA ASN A 185 -19.44 37.27 -0.90
C ASN A 185 -19.62 35.78 -0.51
N GLY A 186 -18.90 34.86 -1.15
CA GLY A 186 -19.03 33.44 -0.92
C GLY A 186 -18.33 32.57 -1.99
N PRO A 187 -18.39 31.23 -1.83
CA PRO A 187 -17.87 30.28 -2.82
C PRO A 187 -18.46 30.53 -4.22
N GLY A 188 -17.66 30.30 -5.27
CA GLY A 188 -18.10 30.48 -6.66
C GLY A 188 -18.39 31.92 -7.10
N ASN A 189 -18.13 32.91 -6.24
CA ASN A 189 -18.42 34.32 -6.53
C ASN A 189 -17.15 35.18 -6.47
N GLY A 190 -17.05 36.15 -7.40
CA GLY A 190 -15.94 37.09 -7.47
C GLY A 190 -14.90 36.73 -8.54
N VAL A 191 -13.75 37.41 -8.48
CA VAL A 191 -12.62 37.23 -9.40
C VAL A 191 -11.46 36.60 -8.63
N LEU A 192 -11.05 35.41 -9.03
CA LEU A 192 -9.96 34.66 -8.43
C LEU A 192 -8.64 35.01 -9.14
N LEU A 193 -7.67 35.47 -8.36
CA LEU A 193 -6.25 35.47 -8.71
C LEU A 193 -5.63 34.13 -8.28
N GLU A 194 -5.12 33.37 -9.25
CA GLU A 194 -4.32 32.16 -9.01
C GLU A 194 -2.84 32.39 -9.36
N LEU A 195 -1.97 31.99 -8.45
CA LEU A 195 -0.51 32.02 -8.59
C LEU A 195 0.00 30.58 -8.67
N LYS A 196 0.55 30.18 -9.83
CA LYS A 196 0.96 28.81 -10.15
C LYS A 196 2.49 28.59 -10.02
N PRO A 197 2.98 27.35 -9.80
CA PRO A 197 4.41 27.08 -9.58
C PRO A 197 5.32 27.59 -10.71
N HIS A 198 4.86 27.56 -11.95
CA HIS A 198 5.62 27.98 -13.14
C HIS A 198 5.63 29.48 -13.38
N ARG A 199 5.39 30.29 -12.34
CA ARG A 199 5.36 31.76 -12.42
C ARG A 199 4.32 32.27 -13.42
N THR A 200 3.12 31.71 -13.29
CA THR A 200 1.96 32.15 -14.05
C THR A 200 0.94 32.72 -13.07
N ALA A 201 0.46 33.93 -13.37
CA ALA A 201 -0.69 34.52 -12.70
C ALA A 201 -1.92 34.40 -13.61
N VAL A 202 -3.04 33.93 -13.06
CA VAL A 202 -4.30 33.81 -13.79
C VAL A 202 -5.38 34.57 -13.02
N LEU A 203 -6.07 35.47 -13.71
CA LEU A 203 -7.34 36.01 -13.28
C LEU A 203 -8.45 35.23 -13.95
N ARG A 204 -9.35 34.63 -13.17
CA ARG A 204 -10.53 33.92 -13.66
C ARG A 204 -11.72 34.19 -12.75
N MET A 205 -12.93 33.86 -13.22
CA MET A 205 -14.10 33.85 -12.34
C MET A 205 -13.90 32.80 -11.24
N ALA A 206 -14.30 33.08 -10.00
CA ALA A 206 -14.12 32.13 -8.90
C ALA A 206 -14.91 30.83 -9.16
N PRO A 207 -14.28 29.64 -9.08
CA PRO A 207 -14.97 28.36 -9.24
C PRO A 207 -15.79 28.01 -8.01
N ASP A 208 -16.96 27.41 -8.22
CA ASP A 208 -17.75 26.78 -7.16
C ASP A 208 -17.40 25.30 -7.06
N TRP A 209 -17.00 24.83 -5.88
CA TRP A 209 -16.64 23.44 -5.65
C TRP A 209 -16.75 23.05 -4.17
N GLU A 210 -16.93 21.75 -3.91
CA GLU A 210 -16.94 21.17 -2.57
C GLU A 210 -15.64 20.45 -2.25
N ILE A 211 -15.23 20.56 -0.99
CA ILE A 211 -14.07 19.83 -0.48
C ILE A 211 -14.36 18.33 -0.47
N GLY A 212 -13.56 17.58 -1.23
CA GLY A 212 -13.82 16.20 -1.66
C GLY A 212 -13.61 15.97 -3.16
N ALA A 213 -13.53 17.05 -3.95
CA ALA A 213 -13.13 17.01 -5.36
C ALA A 213 -11.60 16.88 -5.52
N MET A 214 -11.15 16.18 -6.56
CA MET A 214 -9.74 16.09 -6.94
C MET A 214 -9.21 17.37 -7.63
N THR A 215 -10.09 18.11 -8.30
CA THR A 215 -9.75 19.36 -8.99
C THR A 215 -10.90 20.35 -8.86
N ALA A 216 -10.57 21.65 -8.85
CA ALA A 216 -11.57 22.70 -8.98
C ALA A 216 -12.02 22.78 -10.46
N PRO A 217 -13.31 23.04 -10.73
CA PRO A 217 -13.79 23.18 -12.10
C PRO A 217 -13.17 24.39 -12.78
N ALA A 218 -12.91 24.28 -14.08
CA ALA A 218 -12.43 25.39 -14.88
C ALA A 218 -13.54 26.43 -15.06
N THR A 219 -13.19 27.70 -14.84
CA THR A 219 -14.05 28.87 -15.08
C THR A 219 -13.44 29.81 -16.11
N GLU A 220 -14.24 30.79 -16.57
CA GLU A 220 -13.81 31.81 -17.52
C GLU A 220 -12.52 32.51 -17.07
N VAL A 221 -11.47 32.40 -17.90
CA VAL A 221 -10.20 33.12 -17.72
C VAL A 221 -10.38 34.54 -18.24
N VAL A 222 -10.25 35.51 -17.35
CA VAL A 222 -10.33 36.94 -17.64
C VAL A 222 -9.00 37.44 -18.20
N ALA A 223 -7.88 37.00 -17.63
CA ALA A 223 -6.55 37.24 -18.12
C ALA A 223 -5.56 36.21 -17.59
N GLU A 224 -4.52 35.91 -18.37
CA GLU A 224 -3.41 35.04 -17.98
C GLU A 224 -2.13 35.63 -18.53
N THR A 225 -1.04 35.52 -17.77
CA THR A 225 0.29 35.93 -18.20
C THR A 225 1.11 34.70 -18.65
N PRO A 226 2.02 34.83 -19.64
CA PRO A 226 3.09 33.86 -19.81
C PRO A 226 3.90 33.67 -18.51
N ALA A 227 4.73 32.62 -18.45
CA ALA A 227 5.67 32.47 -17.33
C ALA A 227 6.59 33.70 -17.24
N PHE A 228 6.57 34.42 -16.11
CA PHE A 228 7.38 35.64 -15.94
C PHE A 228 8.82 35.35 -15.45
N GLU A 229 9.77 36.18 -15.87
CA GLU A 229 11.20 36.03 -15.56
C GLU A 229 11.54 36.23 -14.07
N ALA A 230 12.70 35.72 -13.65
CA ALA A 230 13.18 35.91 -12.27
C ALA A 230 13.66 37.34 -12.11
N THR A 231 13.20 38.05 -11.10
CA THR A 231 13.86 39.28 -10.66
C THR A 231 15.18 38.93 -9.95
N PRO A 232 16.16 39.83 -9.84
CA PRO A 232 17.40 39.60 -9.06
C PRO A 232 17.16 39.28 -7.58
N VAL A 233 15.94 39.54 -7.08
CA VAL A 233 15.51 39.27 -5.70
C VAL A 233 14.88 37.86 -5.60
N SER A 234 14.19 37.39 -6.65
CA SER A 234 13.74 36.00 -6.78
C SER A 234 14.89 35.12 -7.30
N ARG A 235 15.42 34.19 -6.51
CA ARG A 235 16.41 33.24 -7.05
C ARG A 235 15.82 32.49 -8.26
N ALA A 236 16.68 32.09 -9.20
CA ALA A 236 16.26 31.33 -10.39
C ALA A 236 15.57 30.02 -9.95
N GLY A 237 14.24 29.93 -10.10
CA GLY A 237 13.45 28.78 -9.65
C GLY A 237 11.92 29.00 -9.66
N ALA A 238 11.14 27.93 -9.66
CA ALA A 238 9.67 27.95 -9.56
C ALA A 238 9.18 28.76 -8.34
N MET A 239 7.92 29.25 -8.34
CA MET A 239 7.34 29.94 -7.18
C MET A 239 7.19 29.05 -5.94
N ALA A 240 7.24 27.72 -6.12
CA ALA A 240 7.22 26.75 -5.04
C ALA A 240 8.63 26.58 -4.45
N GLY A 241 8.77 26.75 -3.13
CA GLY A 241 10.05 26.65 -2.44
C GLY A 241 10.09 27.34 -1.08
N GLU A 242 11.30 27.53 -0.55
CA GLU A 242 11.52 28.20 0.75
C GLU A 242 11.52 29.73 0.66
N ASP A 243 11.67 30.30 -0.54
CA ASP A 243 11.81 31.74 -0.77
C ASP A 243 10.46 32.48 -0.68
N TRP A 244 10.48 33.68 -0.09
CA TRP A 244 9.33 34.58 0.06
C TRP A 244 9.27 35.60 -1.07
N GLN A 245 8.06 35.89 -1.55
CA GLN A 245 7.77 36.85 -2.62
C GLN A 245 6.83 37.96 -2.14
N ASP A 246 7.00 39.17 -2.67
CA ASP A 246 6.15 40.32 -2.40
C ASP A 246 5.08 40.46 -3.50
N LEU A 247 3.81 40.31 -3.13
CA LEU A 247 2.64 40.45 -4.00
C LEU A 247 1.96 41.80 -3.75
N VAL A 248 1.62 42.52 -4.82
CA VAL A 248 0.72 43.68 -4.80
C VAL A 248 -0.40 43.48 -5.80
N VAL A 249 -1.65 43.60 -5.35
CA VAL A 249 -2.85 43.51 -6.18
C VAL A 249 -3.63 44.81 -6.03
N THR A 250 -3.85 45.53 -7.12
CA THR A 250 -4.69 46.74 -7.13
C THR A 250 -5.96 46.50 -7.92
N ASP A 251 -7.11 46.87 -7.37
CA ASP A 251 -8.42 46.77 -8.01
C ASP A 251 -9.17 48.11 -7.85
N ASP A 252 -9.38 48.85 -8.93
CA ASP A 252 -10.12 50.13 -8.92
C ASP A 252 -11.62 49.98 -9.31
N ASN A 253 -12.16 48.76 -9.25
CA ASN A 253 -13.46 48.32 -9.76
C ASN A 253 -13.59 48.30 -11.30
N ARG A 254 -12.57 48.69 -12.03
CA ARG A 254 -12.52 48.57 -13.50
C ARG A 254 -11.32 47.76 -13.95
N ARG A 255 -10.16 47.99 -13.36
CA ARG A 255 -8.88 47.41 -13.74
C ARG A 255 -8.25 46.72 -12.56
N ILE A 256 -7.69 45.55 -12.83
CA ILE A 256 -6.89 44.79 -11.88
C ILE A 256 -5.44 44.75 -12.38
N THR A 257 -4.51 45.12 -11.50
CA THR A 257 -3.07 45.04 -11.75
C THR A 257 -2.41 44.15 -10.69
N ILE A 258 -1.57 43.23 -11.13
CA ILE A 258 -0.83 42.28 -10.29
C ILE A 258 0.66 42.56 -10.46
N THR A 259 1.33 42.78 -9.34
CA THR A 259 2.78 43.00 -9.28
C THR A 259 3.39 41.97 -8.34
N ILE A 260 4.48 41.33 -8.76
CA ILE A 260 5.25 40.36 -7.96
C ILE A 260 6.70 40.82 -7.93
N ASP A 261 7.28 40.92 -6.73
CA ASP A 261 8.65 41.39 -6.48
C ASP A 261 8.97 42.72 -7.20
N GLY A 262 7.98 43.61 -7.26
CA GLY A 262 8.07 44.92 -7.91
C GLY A 262 7.86 44.94 -9.44
N ALA A 263 7.70 43.79 -10.09
CA ALA A 263 7.39 43.70 -11.52
C ALA A 263 5.90 43.51 -11.78
N THR A 264 5.27 44.36 -12.61
CA THR A 264 3.88 44.17 -13.05
C THR A 264 3.81 42.96 -13.98
N VAL A 265 3.18 41.88 -13.53
CA VAL A 265 3.08 40.61 -14.28
C VAL A 265 1.76 40.46 -15.04
N LEU A 266 0.72 41.19 -14.65
CA LEU A 266 -0.59 41.18 -15.28
C LEU A 266 -1.32 42.51 -15.04
N GLU A 267 -1.92 43.09 -16.08
CA GLU A 267 -2.81 44.25 -15.99
C GLU A 267 -3.97 44.06 -16.98
N THR A 268 -5.22 44.14 -16.52
CA THR A 268 -6.38 43.95 -17.40
C THR A 268 -7.63 44.70 -16.89
N ASP A 269 -8.51 45.09 -17.80
CA ASP A 269 -9.83 45.63 -17.46
C ASP A 269 -10.78 44.45 -17.12
N VAL A 270 -11.33 44.45 -15.90
CA VAL A 270 -12.29 43.45 -15.41
C VAL A 270 -13.61 44.12 -15.08
N ALA A 271 -14.60 43.89 -15.95
CA ALA A 271 -15.93 44.49 -15.81
C ALA A 271 -16.56 44.19 -14.44
N PRO A 272 -17.29 45.16 -13.83
CA PRO A 272 -18.17 44.87 -12.71
C PRO A 272 -19.22 43.83 -13.14
N SER A 273 -19.46 42.81 -12.32
CA SER A 273 -20.45 41.76 -12.64
C SER A 273 -21.83 42.39 -12.87
N THR A 274 -22.46 42.10 -14.01
CA THR A 274 -23.77 42.66 -14.38
C THR A 274 -24.95 41.85 -13.81
N GLY A 275 -24.68 40.76 -13.09
CA GLY A 275 -25.68 39.92 -12.43
C GLY A 275 -25.10 39.23 -11.19
N THR A 276 -25.89 39.24 -10.10
CA THR A 276 -25.53 38.87 -8.71
C THR A 276 -24.56 39.86 -8.03
N SER A 277 -24.91 40.24 -6.79
CA SER A 277 -24.36 41.35 -6.01
C SER A 277 -22.86 41.58 -6.21
N THR A 278 -22.43 42.83 -6.44
CA THR A 278 -21.02 43.22 -6.35
C THR A 278 -20.54 42.99 -4.93
N GLY A 279 -19.91 41.83 -4.68
CA GLY A 279 -19.30 41.54 -3.39
C GLY A 279 -18.21 42.55 -3.09
N THR A 280 -18.06 42.93 -1.82
CA THR A 280 -16.97 43.79 -1.33
C THR A 280 -15.97 43.01 -0.50
N GLY A 281 -16.14 41.69 -0.36
CA GLY A 281 -15.26 40.84 0.42
C GLY A 281 -14.00 40.41 -0.34
N ILE A 282 -12.97 40.09 0.44
CA ILE A 282 -11.74 39.43 -0.01
C ILE A 282 -11.68 38.08 0.70
N ALA A 283 -11.21 37.04 0.02
CA ALA A 283 -11.06 35.73 0.61
C ALA A 283 -9.77 35.04 0.15
N PHE A 284 -9.21 34.16 0.99
CA PHE A 284 -8.28 33.17 0.49
C PHE A 284 -9.03 32.10 -0.30
N HIS A 285 -8.33 31.54 -1.28
CA HIS A 285 -8.73 30.37 -2.04
C HIS A 285 -7.53 29.46 -2.22
N GLN A 286 -7.73 28.16 -2.10
CA GLN A 286 -6.73 27.15 -2.38
C GLN A 286 -7.42 26.05 -3.14
N ALA A 287 -6.94 25.70 -4.33
CA ALA A 287 -7.48 24.57 -5.07
C ALA A 287 -7.35 23.27 -4.24
N PRO A 288 -8.09 22.19 -4.59
CA PRO A 288 -7.87 20.89 -3.97
C PRO A 288 -6.39 20.52 -3.95
N ARG A 289 -5.90 20.06 -2.78
CA ARG A 289 -4.48 19.72 -2.57
C ARG A 289 -3.49 20.88 -2.78
N SER A 290 -3.92 22.13 -2.74
CA SER A 290 -3.03 23.29 -2.74
C SER A 290 -2.77 23.83 -1.34
N GLN A 291 -1.61 24.48 -1.19
CA GLN A 291 -1.17 25.10 0.05
C GLN A 291 -0.25 26.29 -0.23
N SER A 292 -0.48 27.39 0.47
CA SER A 292 0.44 28.54 0.50
C SER A 292 0.63 29.08 1.91
N GLU A 293 1.69 29.87 2.08
CA GLU A 293 2.02 30.50 3.34
C GLU A 293 2.19 32.01 3.16
N TYR A 294 1.85 32.77 4.20
CA TYR A 294 1.90 34.23 4.24
C TYR A 294 2.62 34.70 5.51
N LEU A 295 3.65 35.53 5.38
CA LEU A 295 4.25 36.25 6.51
C LEU A 295 3.39 37.44 6.91
N SER A 296 2.84 38.14 5.92
CA SER A 296 1.98 39.29 6.15
C SER A 296 0.98 39.49 5.03
N VAL A 297 -0.15 40.09 5.38
CA VAL A 297 -1.16 40.59 4.43
C VAL A 297 -1.67 41.93 4.92
N ASN A 298 -1.81 42.89 4.01
CA ASN A 298 -2.36 44.20 4.27
C ASN A 298 -3.33 44.58 3.17
N VAL A 299 -4.40 45.28 3.54
CA VAL A 299 -5.40 45.79 2.60
C VAL A 299 -5.61 47.26 2.88
N SER A 300 -5.58 48.06 1.83
CA SER A 300 -6.05 49.45 1.85
C SER A 300 -7.20 49.63 0.87
N SER A 301 -8.18 50.44 1.26
CA SER A 301 -9.36 50.79 0.47
C SER A 301 -9.50 52.31 0.49
N ASP A 302 -9.56 52.92 -0.70
CA ASP A 302 -9.59 54.37 -0.92
C ASP A 302 -8.50 55.13 -0.13
N GLY A 303 -7.29 54.55 -0.11
CA GLY A 303 -6.12 55.13 0.56
C GLY A 303 -6.07 54.95 2.09
N LYS A 304 -7.02 54.23 2.69
CA LYS A 304 -7.01 53.89 4.12
C LYS A 304 -6.69 52.42 4.34
N THR A 305 -5.76 52.10 5.22
CA THR A 305 -5.52 50.72 5.66
C THR A 305 -6.74 50.20 6.42
N VAL A 306 -7.33 49.12 5.91
CA VAL A 306 -8.52 48.46 6.47
C VAL A 306 -8.21 47.08 7.05
N LEU A 307 -7.05 46.49 6.68
CA LEU A 307 -6.50 45.29 7.30
C LEU A 307 -4.97 45.40 7.32
N SER A 308 -4.35 45.01 8.43
CA SER A 308 -2.91 44.82 8.53
C SER A 308 -2.65 43.62 9.44
N SER A 309 -1.95 42.61 8.93
CA SER A 309 -1.64 41.40 9.68
C SER A 309 -0.19 40.99 9.43
N ASP A 310 0.55 40.86 10.52
CA ASP A 310 1.88 40.23 10.60
C ASP A 310 1.74 38.92 11.36
N PHE A 311 1.92 37.80 10.65
CA PHE A 311 1.67 36.46 11.18
C PHE A 311 2.80 35.93 12.07
N ALA A 312 3.91 36.65 12.19
CA ALA A 312 4.93 36.35 13.18
C ALA A 312 4.55 36.83 14.58
N ALA A 313 3.59 37.74 14.70
CA ALA A 313 3.16 38.31 15.96
C ALA A 313 2.33 37.31 16.81
N PRO A 314 2.49 37.30 18.15
CA PRO A 314 1.62 36.52 19.02
C PRO A 314 0.15 36.89 18.83
N GLY A 315 -0.71 35.88 18.67
CA GLY A 315 -2.15 36.10 18.51
C GLY A 315 -2.58 36.66 17.14
N ALA A 316 -1.74 36.58 16.10
CA ALA A 316 -2.01 37.17 14.78
C ALA A 316 -3.32 36.73 14.09
N LEU A 317 -3.97 35.66 14.57
CA LEU A 317 -5.28 35.20 14.08
C LEU A 317 -6.47 35.65 14.94
N SER A 318 -6.28 36.51 15.95
CA SER A 318 -7.35 36.92 16.88
C SER A 318 -8.55 37.55 16.16
N ASP A 319 -8.27 38.34 15.13
CA ASP A 319 -9.29 39.07 14.36
C ASP A 319 -9.72 38.30 13.10
N TRP A 320 -9.09 37.16 12.82
CA TRP A 320 -9.37 36.33 11.65
C TRP A 320 -10.51 35.36 11.91
N ASN A 321 -11.27 35.05 10.85
CA ASN A 321 -12.27 34.01 10.94
C ASN A 321 -11.60 32.63 10.97
N THR A 322 -11.42 32.09 12.17
CA THR A 322 -10.79 30.79 12.42
C THR A 322 -11.77 29.62 12.35
N ALA A 323 -13.03 29.87 11.96
CA ALA A 323 -14.04 28.85 11.70
C ALA A 323 -14.59 28.97 10.28
N THR A 324 -15.04 27.86 9.72
CA THR A 324 -15.69 27.83 8.41
C THR A 324 -16.94 26.95 8.47
N PRO A 325 -18.00 27.27 7.71
CA PRO A 325 -19.14 26.36 7.51
C PRO A 325 -18.83 25.29 6.44
N LEU A 326 -17.74 25.45 5.70
CA LEU A 326 -17.32 24.53 4.65
C LEU A 326 -16.65 23.30 5.24
N ARG A 327 -16.69 22.17 4.52
CA ARG A 327 -15.97 20.96 4.92
C ARG A 327 -14.46 21.23 5.07
N GLN A 328 -13.75 20.42 5.85
CA GLN A 328 -12.29 20.51 5.95
C GLN A 328 -11.62 19.56 4.94
N PRO A 329 -10.48 19.92 4.32
CA PRO A 329 -9.78 19.04 3.36
C PRO A 329 -9.24 17.76 4.02
N ASP A 330 -8.95 17.83 5.31
CA ASP A 330 -8.66 16.71 6.18
C ASP A 330 -9.68 16.73 7.36
N GLU A 331 -10.58 15.76 7.45
CA GLU A 331 -11.66 15.79 8.44
C GLU A 331 -11.46 14.76 9.56
N TRP A 332 -11.36 15.26 10.80
CA TRP A 332 -11.33 14.44 12.01
C TRP A 332 -12.65 14.52 12.76
N THR A 333 -13.26 13.37 13.01
CA THR A 333 -14.55 13.25 13.70
C THR A 333 -14.44 12.36 14.92
N LEU A 334 -14.85 12.88 16.08
CA LEU A 334 -15.13 12.07 17.25
C LEU A 334 -16.59 11.64 17.18
N ALA A 335 -16.87 10.37 17.44
CA ALA A 335 -18.23 9.84 17.55
C ALA A 335 -18.40 9.09 18.87
N LYS A 336 -19.57 9.15 19.48
CA LYS A 336 -19.90 8.35 20.67
C LYS A 336 -21.38 8.00 20.77
N ALA A 337 -21.64 6.84 21.38
CA ALA A 337 -22.96 6.43 21.83
C ALA A 337 -22.84 5.52 23.06
N THR A 338 -23.84 5.60 23.94
CA THR A 338 -23.93 4.73 25.12
C THR A 338 -25.24 3.98 25.10
N PHE A 339 -25.17 2.66 25.21
CA PHE A 339 -26.32 1.77 25.21
C PHE A 339 -26.47 1.13 26.59
N ALA A 340 -27.71 1.02 27.07
CA ALA A 340 -28.02 0.27 28.29
C ALA A 340 -28.18 -1.22 27.95
N LEU A 341 -27.48 -2.08 28.68
CA LEU A 341 -27.56 -3.52 28.56
C LEU A 341 -28.60 -4.03 29.55
N ARG A 342 -29.58 -4.80 29.07
CA ARG A 342 -30.78 -5.14 29.85
C ARG A 342 -30.58 -6.34 30.75
N ARG A 343 -29.63 -7.22 30.41
CA ARG A 343 -29.43 -8.55 30.99
C ARG A 343 -27.95 -8.96 30.88
N PRO A 344 -27.51 -10.03 31.56
CA PRO A 344 -26.16 -10.56 31.42
C PRO A 344 -25.85 -10.94 29.96
N VAL A 345 -24.74 -10.42 29.44
CA VAL A 345 -24.29 -10.66 28.06
C VAL A 345 -23.61 -12.03 27.95
N VAL A 346 -24.01 -12.81 26.93
CA VAL A 346 -23.37 -14.09 26.60
C VAL A 346 -22.62 -14.09 25.27
N ARG A 347 -22.89 -13.11 24.41
CA ARG A 347 -22.18 -12.88 23.15
C ARG A 347 -22.34 -11.42 22.74
N ALA A 348 -21.25 -10.79 22.31
CA ALA A 348 -21.30 -9.48 21.68
C ALA A 348 -20.31 -9.36 20.51
N ARG A 349 -20.75 -8.73 19.43
CA ARG A 349 -19.97 -8.50 18.20
C ARG A 349 -20.07 -7.05 17.77
N LEU A 350 -18.93 -6.41 17.54
CA LEU A 350 -18.87 -5.11 16.89
C LEU A 350 -18.48 -5.31 15.44
N TYR A 351 -19.31 -4.82 14.52
CA TYR A 351 -19.03 -4.71 13.09
C TYR A 351 -18.89 -3.23 12.74
N ALA A 352 -17.84 -2.85 12.02
CA ALA A 352 -17.65 -1.45 11.68
C ALA A 352 -16.98 -1.26 10.32
N ALA A 353 -17.30 -0.12 9.69
CA ALA A 353 -16.66 0.37 8.48
C ALA A 353 -16.53 1.90 8.55
N ALA A 354 -15.58 2.45 7.82
CA ALA A 354 -15.42 3.89 7.69
C ALA A 354 -14.92 4.24 6.29
N SER A 355 -15.18 5.48 5.87
CA SER A 355 -14.44 6.11 4.78
C SER A 355 -13.05 6.45 5.29
N HIS A 356 -12.02 5.86 4.68
CA HIS A 356 -10.62 5.91 5.12
C HIS A 356 -10.38 5.20 6.45
N HIS A 357 -10.22 5.90 7.58
CA HIS A 357 -9.79 5.26 8.82
C HIS A 357 -10.72 5.57 9.99
N ALA A 358 -10.96 4.57 10.85
CA ALA A 358 -11.57 4.79 12.16
C ALA A 358 -10.99 3.86 13.22
N ALA A 359 -10.81 4.37 14.44
CA ALA A 359 -10.41 3.60 15.62
C ALA A 359 -11.50 3.66 16.69
N PHE A 360 -11.96 2.49 17.15
CA PHE A 360 -13.06 2.33 18.09
C PHE A 360 -12.57 1.91 19.47
N THR A 361 -13.18 2.48 20.51
CA THR A 361 -13.06 1.99 21.88
C THR A 361 -14.41 1.60 22.44
N LEU A 362 -14.41 0.57 23.28
CA LEU A 362 -15.57 0.14 24.05
C LEU A 362 -15.25 0.28 25.53
N ASN A 363 -16.06 1.05 26.25
CA ASN A 363 -15.84 1.37 27.67
C ASN A 363 -14.42 1.90 27.94
N GLY A 364 -13.86 2.66 26.98
CA GLY A 364 -12.52 3.25 27.05
C GLY A 364 -11.37 2.33 26.65
N THR A 365 -11.64 1.07 26.25
CA THR A 365 -10.62 0.13 25.79
C THR A 365 -10.65 0.00 24.26
N PRO A 366 -9.52 0.18 23.54
CA PRO A 366 -9.46 -0.04 22.10
C PRO A 366 -9.95 -1.46 21.74
N CYS A 367 -10.80 -1.56 20.72
CA CYS A 367 -11.43 -2.84 20.37
C CYS A 367 -11.46 -3.15 18.87
N LEU A 368 -11.43 -2.15 18.00
CA LEU A 368 -11.47 -2.34 16.56
C LEU A 368 -10.88 -1.13 15.82
N GLU A 369 -10.20 -1.36 14.71
CA GLU A 369 -9.82 -0.34 13.73
C GLU A 369 -10.33 -0.77 12.35
N THR A 370 -10.63 0.19 11.49
CA THR A 370 -11.09 -0.04 10.12
C THR A 370 -10.26 0.83 9.17
N THR A 371 -9.88 0.26 8.03
CA THR A 371 -9.22 1.00 6.94
C THR A 371 -9.87 0.68 5.61
N ASN A 372 -10.17 1.72 4.84
CA ASN A 372 -10.77 1.58 3.52
C ASN A 372 -10.54 2.83 2.67
N PHE A 373 -9.63 2.72 1.70
CA PHE A 373 -9.33 3.79 0.77
C PHE A 373 -10.02 3.62 -0.60
N GLY A 374 -10.73 2.50 -0.79
CA GLY A 374 -11.30 2.05 -2.06
C GLY A 374 -12.41 2.95 -2.59
N TYR A 375 -12.83 2.70 -3.83
CA TYR A 375 -13.95 3.40 -4.45
C TYR A 375 -15.30 2.96 -3.87
N PRO A 376 -16.36 3.79 -4.01
CA PRO A 376 -17.73 3.34 -3.78
C PRO A 376 -18.01 2.00 -4.48
N GLY A 377 -18.42 1.00 -3.68
CA GLY A 377 -18.69 -0.38 -4.09
C GLY A 377 -17.54 -1.36 -3.90
N GLU A 378 -16.37 -0.89 -3.47
CA GLU A 378 -15.16 -1.68 -3.20
C GLU A 378 -14.71 -1.52 -1.74
N HIS A 379 -15.69 -1.31 -0.86
CA HIS A 379 -15.47 -0.97 0.54
C HIS A 379 -15.46 -2.20 1.44
N PHE A 380 -14.70 -2.12 2.53
CA PHE A 380 -14.56 -3.22 3.49
C PHE A 380 -15.08 -2.86 4.88
N TYR A 381 -15.47 -3.89 5.64
CA TYR A 381 -15.75 -3.80 7.08
C TYR A 381 -14.88 -4.77 7.87
N ASN A 382 -14.67 -4.46 9.15
CA ASN A 382 -13.98 -5.32 10.11
C ASN A 382 -14.93 -5.69 11.28
N ALA A 383 -14.56 -6.72 12.04
CA ALA A 383 -15.32 -7.17 13.19
C ALA A 383 -14.43 -7.46 14.41
N ALA A 384 -14.99 -7.30 15.60
CA ALA A 384 -14.36 -7.69 16.87
C ALA A 384 -15.33 -8.48 17.76
N ASP A 385 -14.80 -9.49 18.46
CA ASP A 385 -15.46 -10.11 19.60
C ASP A 385 -15.27 -9.20 20.82
N VAL A 386 -16.37 -8.62 21.31
CA VAL A 386 -16.37 -7.72 22.47
C VAL A 386 -17.16 -8.31 23.64
N THR A 387 -17.40 -9.62 23.63
CA THR A 387 -18.22 -10.33 24.62
C THR A 387 -17.67 -10.12 26.02
N ASP A 388 -16.38 -10.39 26.24
CA ASP A 388 -15.78 -10.37 27.57
C ASP A 388 -15.75 -8.96 28.17
N ALA A 389 -15.62 -7.92 27.33
CA ALA A 389 -15.69 -6.52 27.75
C ALA A 389 -17.08 -6.10 28.25
N LEU A 390 -18.14 -6.83 27.89
CA LEU A 390 -19.53 -6.50 28.24
C LEU A 390 -20.18 -7.48 29.22
N ARG A 391 -19.61 -8.66 29.47
CA ARG A 391 -20.20 -9.67 30.38
C ARG A 391 -20.61 -9.12 31.75
N SER A 392 -19.77 -8.27 32.32
CA SER A 392 -19.97 -7.68 33.65
C SER A 392 -20.39 -6.22 33.59
N SER A 393 -20.81 -5.73 32.43
CA SER A 393 -21.23 -4.34 32.27
C SER A 393 -22.74 -4.24 32.10
N ASN A 394 -23.32 -3.17 32.65
CA ASN A 394 -24.71 -2.79 32.39
C ASN A 394 -24.83 -1.74 31.27
N THR A 395 -23.71 -1.32 30.71
CA THR A 395 -23.64 -0.33 29.63
C THR A 395 -22.57 -0.67 28.60
N ALA A 396 -22.83 -0.35 27.34
CA ALA A 396 -21.83 -0.35 26.28
C ALA A 396 -21.63 1.09 25.80
N ALA A 397 -20.50 1.70 26.17
CA ALA A 397 -20.10 3.02 25.69
C ALA A 397 -19.12 2.85 24.52
N LEU A 398 -19.62 3.03 23.30
CA LEU A 398 -18.81 3.04 22.09
C LEU A 398 -18.34 4.46 21.79
N THR A 399 -17.05 4.60 21.51
CA THR A 399 -16.48 5.83 20.94
C THR A 399 -15.64 5.50 19.71
N ALA A 400 -15.52 6.46 18.80
CA ALA A 400 -14.67 6.35 17.63
C ALA A 400 -13.94 7.66 17.34
N VAL A 401 -12.72 7.55 16.81
CA VAL A 401 -12.02 8.63 16.11
C VAL A 401 -11.96 8.24 14.64
N ALA A 402 -12.72 8.93 13.81
CA ALA A 402 -12.74 8.76 12.36
C ALA A 402 -11.91 9.86 11.68
N HIS A 403 -11.14 9.49 10.68
CA HIS A 403 -10.25 10.37 9.93
C HIS A 403 -10.47 10.18 8.43
N TRP A 404 -11.00 11.21 7.80
CA TRP A 404 -11.17 11.30 6.35
C TRP A 404 -10.15 12.26 5.75
N TYR A 405 -9.09 11.68 5.20
CA TYR A 405 -7.92 12.31 4.58
C TYR A 405 -8.19 13.21 3.34
N GLY A 406 -9.43 13.26 2.84
CA GLY A 406 -9.70 13.77 1.50
C GLY A 406 -9.13 12.88 0.37
N PRO A 407 -9.42 13.22 -0.90
CA PRO A 407 -9.03 12.41 -2.05
C PRO A 407 -7.54 12.55 -2.40
N GLY A 408 -6.95 11.52 -3.03
CA GLY A 408 -5.53 11.54 -3.38
C GLY A 408 -5.01 10.31 -4.11
N GLN A 409 -3.69 10.26 -4.30
CA GLN A 409 -3.04 9.02 -4.71
C GLN A 409 -3.20 7.98 -3.58
N GLY A 410 -3.59 6.76 -3.94
CA GLY A 410 -3.92 5.73 -2.95
C GLY A 410 -5.25 5.96 -2.20
N ARG A 411 -6.05 6.99 -2.55
CA ARG A 411 -7.29 7.35 -1.85
C ARG A 411 -8.39 7.82 -2.81
N ALA A 412 -9.44 7.01 -2.97
CA ALA A 412 -10.54 7.37 -3.85
C ALA A 412 -11.26 8.65 -3.40
N ALA A 413 -11.80 9.40 -4.35
CA ALA A 413 -12.72 10.49 -4.03
C ALA A 413 -14.02 9.95 -3.44
N GLY A 414 -14.52 10.63 -2.43
CA GLY A 414 -15.70 10.21 -1.67
C GLY A 414 -16.08 11.23 -0.61
N ARG A 415 -16.94 10.82 0.33
CA ARG A 415 -17.39 11.61 1.46
C ARG A 415 -17.03 10.93 2.78
N PRO A 416 -16.90 11.67 3.90
CA PRO A 416 -16.73 11.05 5.20
C PRO A 416 -17.97 10.25 5.58
N GLY A 417 -17.76 9.11 6.21
CA GLY A 417 -18.82 8.22 6.68
C GLY A 417 -18.27 7.22 7.69
N LEU A 418 -19.04 6.96 8.73
CA LEU A 418 -18.77 5.98 9.77
C LEU A 418 -20.00 5.07 9.91
N LEU A 419 -19.77 3.76 9.94
CA LEU A 419 -20.79 2.75 10.16
C LEU A 419 -20.36 1.86 11.33
N ALA A 420 -21.23 1.66 12.31
CA ALA A 420 -20.97 0.78 13.44
C ALA A 420 -22.24 0.03 13.85
N GLN A 421 -22.12 -1.27 14.09
CA GLN A 421 -23.19 -2.11 14.61
C GLN A 421 -22.68 -3.01 15.71
N LEU A 422 -23.24 -2.86 16.91
CA LEU A 422 -23.01 -3.74 18.04
C LEU A 422 -24.20 -4.69 18.19
N THR A 423 -23.99 -5.99 17.98
CA THR A 423 -24.95 -7.03 18.33
C THR A 423 -24.65 -7.54 19.73
N VAL A 424 -25.68 -7.69 20.57
CA VAL A 424 -25.58 -8.27 21.92
C VAL A 424 -26.65 -9.36 22.09
N GLU A 425 -26.23 -10.56 22.49
CA GLU A 425 -27.12 -11.64 22.91
C GLU A 425 -27.00 -11.87 24.41
N TYR A 426 -28.13 -12.13 25.05
CA TYR A 426 -28.26 -12.29 26.50
C TYR A 426 -28.49 -13.74 26.92
N ASP A 427 -28.30 -14.02 28.19
CA ASP A 427 -28.42 -15.35 28.80
C ASP A 427 -29.81 -15.98 28.69
N ASP A 428 -30.86 -15.19 28.53
CA ASP A 428 -32.22 -15.65 28.32
C ASP A 428 -32.63 -15.83 26.84
N GLY A 429 -31.65 -15.72 25.93
CA GLY A 429 -31.84 -15.93 24.50
C GLY A 429 -32.36 -14.71 23.73
N THR A 430 -32.58 -13.57 24.40
CA THR A 430 -32.92 -12.32 23.69
C THR A 430 -31.69 -11.67 23.04
N ARG A 431 -31.92 -10.85 22.01
CA ARG A 431 -30.88 -10.16 21.23
C ARG A 431 -31.25 -8.69 21.05
N ASP A 432 -30.29 -7.80 21.31
CA ASP A 432 -30.35 -6.38 20.94
C ASP A 432 -29.34 -6.10 19.82
N VAL A 433 -29.68 -5.17 18.92
CA VAL A 433 -28.78 -4.66 17.86
C VAL A 433 -28.74 -3.14 17.98
N PHE A 434 -27.54 -2.59 18.14
CA PHE A 434 -27.30 -1.16 18.30
C PHE A 434 -26.50 -0.63 17.10
N GLY A 435 -27.18 0.04 16.18
CA GLY A 435 -26.56 0.66 15.00
C GLY A 435 -26.12 2.11 15.21
N SER A 436 -25.19 2.58 14.38
CA SER A 436 -24.94 3.99 14.14
C SER A 436 -26.19 4.65 13.54
N GLY A 437 -26.43 5.91 13.89
CA GLY A 437 -27.58 6.68 13.42
C GLY A 437 -27.70 8.04 14.10
N PRO A 438 -28.80 8.78 13.89
CA PRO A 438 -28.96 10.16 14.40
C PRO A 438 -28.92 10.30 15.92
N GLY A 439 -29.09 9.20 16.67
CA GLY A 439 -28.94 9.17 18.13
C GLY A 439 -27.49 9.18 18.63
N TRP A 440 -26.51 9.00 17.74
CA TRP A 440 -25.10 9.16 18.06
C TRP A 440 -24.74 10.63 18.21
N LEU A 441 -23.71 10.90 19.02
CA LEU A 441 -23.15 12.23 19.17
C LEU A 441 -21.81 12.31 18.44
N VAL A 442 -21.60 13.40 17.72
CA VAL A 442 -20.37 13.69 16.98
C VAL A 442 -19.81 15.06 17.32
N ALA A 443 -18.50 15.20 17.16
CA ALA A 443 -17.79 16.47 17.30
C ALA A 443 -16.52 16.48 16.44
N GLU A 444 -15.95 17.67 16.23
CA GLU A 444 -14.64 17.82 15.60
C GLU A 444 -13.53 17.20 16.47
N GLY A 445 -12.58 16.50 15.84
CA GLY A 445 -11.39 15.96 16.52
C GLY A 445 -10.41 17.04 16.98
N PRO A 446 -9.40 16.71 17.80
CA PRO A 446 -8.41 17.66 18.32
C PRO A 446 -7.27 17.98 17.32
N TYR A 447 -7.52 17.83 16.01
CA TYR A 447 -6.50 17.93 14.97
C TYR A 447 -6.63 19.23 14.17
N ARG A 448 -5.52 19.94 13.96
CA ARG A 448 -5.47 21.13 13.10
C ARG A 448 -5.08 20.73 11.66
N GLN A 449 -5.45 21.58 10.71
CA GLN A 449 -5.21 21.36 9.28
C GLN A 449 -3.77 21.77 8.91
N GLY A 450 -2.84 20.81 8.97
CA GLY A 450 -1.42 21.08 8.72
C GLY A 450 -1.04 21.23 7.24
N GLY A 451 -1.94 20.93 6.30
CA GLY A 451 -1.66 20.84 4.87
C GLY A 451 -1.28 19.43 4.44
N TYR A 452 -0.50 19.27 3.36
CA TYR A 452 -0.09 17.96 2.85
C TYR A 452 1.43 17.78 2.95
N ARG A 453 1.87 16.53 3.14
CA ARG A 453 3.29 16.21 3.28
C ARG A 453 4.07 16.39 1.97
N ASN A 454 3.45 16.05 0.85
CA ASN A 454 3.89 16.31 -0.51
C ASN A 454 2.64 16.39 -1.42
N ASP A 455 2.84 16.42 -2.73
CA ASP A 455 1.77 16.48 -3.73
C ASP A 455 0.88 15.24 -3.78
N GLU A 456 1.37 14.07 -3.35
CA GLU A 456 0.69 12.78 -3.45
C GLU A 456 0.32 12.15 -2.08
N GLY A 457 1.04 12.50 -1.00
CA GLY A 457 0.96 11.83 0.30
C GLY A 457 -0.10 12.29 1.28
N ASP A 458 0.06 11.84 2.53
CA ASP A 458 -0.86 12.09 3.64
C ASP A 458 -0.92 13.58 4.05
N PRO A 459 -2.03 14.03 4.66
CA PRO A 459 -2.06 15.30 5.38
C PRO A 459 -1.02 15.33 6.52
N ILE A 460 -0.53 16.53 6.83
CA ILE A 460 0.28 16.77 8.03
C ILE A 460 -0.69 16.80 9.21
N GLU A 461 -0.60 15.78 10.07
CA GLU A 461 -1.35 15.78 11.31
C GLU A 461 -0.76 16.80 12.29
N HIS A 462 -1.62 17.62 12.89
CA HIS A 462 -1.25 18.44 14.02
C HIS A 462 -2.18 18.13 15.18
N LEU A 463 -1.71 17.37 16.16
CA LEU A 463 -2.49 17.06 17.36
C LEU A 463 -2.40 18.20 18.38
N ASP A 464 -3.54 18.77 18.75
CA ASP A 464 -3.67 19.79 19.79
C ASP A 464 -4.18 19.17 21.09
N ALA A 465 -3.27 18.89 22.03
CA ALA A 465 -3.63 18.33 23.32
C ALA A 465 -4.42 19.29 24.22
N THR A 466 -4.42 20.60 23.94
CA THR A 466 -5.24 21.57 24.69
C THR A 466 -6.72 21.47 24.31
N ALA A 467 -7.01 20.97 23.11
CA ALA A 467 -8.35 20.58 22.68
C ALA A 467 -8.80 19.22 23.24
N TRP A 468 -8.02 18.62 24.15
CA TRP A 468 -8.27 17.32 24.78
C TRP A 468 -8.25 17.43 26.32
N PRO A 469 -9.22 16.86 27.07
CA PRO A 469 -10.25 15.90 26.66
C PRO A 469 -11.55 16.55 26.13
N ALA A 470 -12.36 15.69 25.47
CA ALA A 470 -13.69 15.89 24.87
C ALA A 470 -14.18 17.33 24.63
N PRO A 471 -14.52 17.71 23.37
CA PRO A 471 -15.08 19.03 23.08
C PRO A 471 -16.29 19.33 23.95
N GLU A 472 -16.41 20.58 24.41
CA GLU A 472 -17.52 21.04 25.27
C GLU A 472 -18.88 20.81 24.58
N ASN A 473 -18.91 20.93 23.25
CA ASN A 473 -20.10 20.79 22.43
C ASN A 473 -20.09 19.49 21.64
N TRP A 474 -21.16 18.71 21.78
CA TRP A 474 -21.45 17.53 21.00
C TRP A 474 -22.77 17.73 20.26
N TYR A 475 -22.83 17.27 19.02
CA TYR A 475 -24.01 17.44 18.17
C TYR A 475 -24.58 16.07 17.79
N PRO A 476 -25.90 15.95 17.55
CA PRO A 476 -26.44 14.76 16.91
C PRO A 476 -25.74 14.48 15.58
N ALA A 477 -25.46 13.21 15.32
CA ALA A 477 -24.86 12.79 14.06
C ALA A 477 -25.84 13.00 12.90
N LEU A 478 -25.32 13.41 11.74
CA LEU A 478 -26.09 13.41 10.50
C LEU A 478 -26.05 12.01 9.89
N SER A 479 -27.17 11.58 9.33
CA SER A 479 -27.28 10.29 8.66
C SER A 479 -27.36 10.46 7.14
N LEU A 480 -26.59 9.63 6.42
CA LEU A 480 -26.71 9.43 4.97
C LEU A 480 -27.76 8.36 4.62
N GLY A 481 -28.35 7.71 5.61
CA GLY A 481 -29.31 6.61 5.48
C GLY A 481 -28.78 5.27 5.99
N ALA A 482 -29.70 4.32 6.16
CA ALA A 482 -29.38 2.92 6.46
C ALA A 482 -28.56 2.32 5.32
N HIS A 483 -27.51 1.55 5.66
CA HIS A 483 -26.73 0.86 4.65
C HIS A 483 -27.58 -0.21 3.91
N PRO A 484 -27.44 -0.36 2.58
CA PRO A 484 -26.56 0.38 1.66
C PRO A 484 -27.09 1.76 1.26
N VAL A 485 -26.15 2.67 0.96
CA VAL A 485 -26.43 4.02 0.42
C VAL A 485 -25.61 4.25 -0.83
N ALA A 486 -25.93 5.27 -1.64
CA ALA A 486 -25.25 5.52 -2.92
C ALA A 486 -23.72 5.67 -2.80
N ASP A 487 -23.25 6.33 -1.74
CA ASP A 487 -21.81 6.51 -1.47
C ASP A 487 -21.12 5.23 -0.95
N PHE A 488 -21.89 4.32 -0.36
CA PHE A 488 -21.42 3.07 0.24
C PHE A 488 -22.36 1.92 -0.14
N PRO A 489 -22.37 1.51 -1.43
CA PRO A 489 -23.40 0.63 -1.96
C PRO A 489 -23.19 -0.84 -1.62
N VAL A 490 -21.95 -1.24 -1.28
CA VAL A 490 -21.57 -2.62 -0.93
C VAL A 490 -20.51 -2.59 0.15
N LEU A 491 -20.55 -3.57 1.07
CA LEU A 491 -19.47 -3.86 2.02
C LEU A 491 -19.02 -5.33 1.94
N ALA A 492 -17.71 -5.53 1.84
CA ALA A 492 -17.09 -6.85 1.91
C ALA A 492 -16.31 -7.07 3.23
N PRO A 493 -16.20 -8.30 3.76
CA PRO A 493 -15.32 -8.59 4.87
C PRO A 493 -13.85 -8.28 4.55
N ASN A 494 -13.14 -7.65 5.47
CA ASN A 494 -11.69 -7.48 5.38
C ASN A 494 -10.95 -8.66 6.03
N TYR A 495 -10.43 -9.59 5.23
CA TYR A 495 -9.60 -10.71 5.72
C TYR A 495 -8.11 -10.34 5.87
N ALA A 496 -7.69 -9.21 5.31
CA ALA A 496 -6.32 -8.73 5.38
C ALA A 496 -6.09 -8.02 6.74
N GLY A 497 -5.40 -8.72 7.66
CA GLY A 497 -5.14 -8.21 9.01
C GLY A 497 -3.87 -7.37 9.08
N VAL A 498 -3.88 -6.29 9.88
CA VAL A 498 -2.70 -5.46 10.13
C VAL A 498 -2.20 -5.62 11.56
N ALA A 499 -0.92 -5.93 11.70
CA ALA A 499 -0.22 -6.01 12.97
C ALA A 499 0.38 -4.65 13.34
N ARG A 500 0.33 -4.32 14.64
CA ARG A 500 0.80 -3.05 15.20
C ARG A 500 1.71 -3.33 16.37
N ASN A 501 3.00 -3.03 16.23
CA ASN A 501 4.02 -3.39 17.22
C ASN A 501 4.71 -2.13 17.75
N GLN A 502 4.89 -2.03 19.07
CA GLN A 502 5.67 -0.95 19.67
C GLN A 502 7.17 -1.22 19.45
N VAL A 503 7.90 -0.20 18.99
CA VAL A 503 9.36 -0.19 18.90
C VAL A 503 9.89 1.02 19.68
N SER A 504 10.90 0.82 20.50
CA SER A 504 11.58 1.91 21.21
C SER A 504 12.77 2.42 20.40
N ALA A 505 13.11 3.70 20.58
CA ALA A 505 14.40 4.20 20.12
C ALA A 505 15.53 3.38 20.77
N VAL A 506 16.57 3.05 20.00
CA VAL A 506 17.74 2.32 20.51
C VAL A 506 18.72 3.27 21.18
N GLU A 507 18.68 4.56 20.82
CA GLU A 507 19.52 5.60 21.38
C GLU A 507 18.78 6.95 21.42
N LEU A 508 19.06 7.73 22.47
CA LEU A 508 18.71 9.15 22.58
C LEU A 508 20.02 9.93 22.77
N PHE A 509 20.27 10.91 21.92
CA PHE A 509 21.45 11.76 21.99
C PHE A 509 21.09 13.24 21.75
N THR A 510 22.08 14.11 21.89
CA THR A 510 21.92 15.56 21.70
C THR A 510 22.75 16.02 20.52
N ALA A 511 22.14 16.72 19.57
CA ALA A 511 22.82 17.37 18.45
C ALA A 511 23.75 18.50 18.92
N GLY A 512 24.61 19.00 18.03
CA GLY A 512 25.63 20.01 18.34
C GLY A 512 25.08 21.34 18.89
N ASP A 513 23.80 21.63 18.67
CA ASP A 513 23.10 22.82 19.18
C ASP A 513 22.29 22.58 20.46
N GLY A 514 22.32 21.37 21.02
CA GLY A 514 21.53 21.01 22.19
C GLY A 514 20.19 20.32 21.89
N THR A 515 19.79 20.16 20.63
CA THR A 515 18.50 19.52 20.26
C THR A 515 18.53 18.00 20.54
N PRO A 516 17.57 17.43 21.29
CA PRO A 516 17.44 15.98 21.45
C PRO A 516 17.05 15.28 20.15
N VAL A 517 17.66 14.11 19.90
CA VAL A 517 17.41 13.26 18.73
C VAL A 517 17.33 11.79 19.17
N ALA A 518 16.34 11.07 18.65
CA ALA A 518 16.18 9.64 18.83
C ALA A 518 16.62 8.89 17.57
N ASP A 519 17.46 7.86 17.73
CA ASP A 519 17.78 6.89 16.68
C ASP A 519 17.04 5.57 16.94
N PHE A 520 16.33 5.07 15.93
CA PHE A 520 15.66 3.77 15.96
C PHE A 520 16.57 2.62 15.48
N GLY A 521 17.80 2.94 15.05
CA GLY A 521 18.81 2.01 14.54
C GLY A 521 18.56 1.55 13.10
N ARG A 522 17.32 1.69 12.62
CA ARG A 522 16.86 1.36 11.28
C ARG A 522 15.65 2.19 10.89
N VAL A 523 15.35 2.22 9.59
CA VAL A 523 14.09 2.77 9.08
C VAL A 523 12.93 1.90 9.56
N VAL A 524 11.90 2.54 10.12
CA VAL A 524 10.65 1.91 10.52
C VAL A 524 9.45 2.68 9.94
N PRO A 525 8.42 2.01 9.39
CA PRO A 525 7.16 2.65 9.02
C PRO A 525 6.27 2.79 10.27
N GLY A 526 6.43 3.90 10.99
CA GLY A 526 5.90 4.05 12.34
C GLY A 526 5.08 5.32 12.57
N ARG A 527 4.15 5.23 13.52
CA ARG A 527 3.54 6.39 14.19
C ARG A 527 4.43 6.78 15.38
N PRO A 528 5.04 7.97 15.45
CA PRO A 528 5.78 8.40 16.63
C PRO A 528 4.97 8.26 17.93
N VAL A 529 5.62 7.80 19.00
CA VAL A 529 5.08 7.69 20.35
C VAL A 529 6.08 8.35 21.30
N VAL A 530 5.65 9.40 21.98
CA VAL A 530 6.55 10.24 22.79
C VAL A 530 5.90 10.56 24.12
N GLU A 531 6.59 10.26 25.20
CA GLU A 531 6.24 10.73 26.53
C GLU A 531 6.96 12.04 26.81
N PHE A 532 6.23 13.03 27.31
CA PHE A 532 6.78 14.25 27.87
C PHE A 532 6.59 14.21 29.37
N ARG A 533 7.68 14.35 30.13
CA ARG A 533 7.67 14.45 31.59
C ARG A 533 7.13 15.80 32.05
N GLN A 534 7.37 16.86 31.26
CA GLN A 534 6.91 18.21 31.54
C GLN A 534 6.42 18.88 30.26
N GLY A 535 5.10 18.87 30.05
CA GLY A 535 4.44 19.64 29.02
C GLY A 535 4.22 21.10 29.42
N HIS A 536 4.17 21.98 28.43
CA HIS A 536 3.87 23.39 28.61
C HIS A 536 2.61 23.78 27.81
N HIS A 537 1.59 24.31 28.48
CA HIS A 537 0.33 24.67 27.85
C HIS A 537 0.50 25.59 26.64
N GLY A 538 -0.05 25.19 25.49
CA GLY A 538 -0.07 25.96 24.26
C GLY A 538 1.25 25.98 23.49
N ARG A 539 2.31 25.33 24.01
CA ARG A 539 3.58 25.18 23.29
C ARG A 539 3.42 24.14 22.19
N THR A 540 3.66 24.52 20.94
CA THR A 540 3.78 23.57 19.83
C THR A 540 5.21 23.06 19.72
N VAL A 541 5.39 21.75 19.83
CA VAL A 541 6.63 21.05 19.50
C VAL A 541 6.54 20.56 18.07
N MET A 542 7.47 20.98 17.23
CA MET A 542 7.57 20.51 15.84
C MET A 542 8.47 19.28 15.80
N LEU A 543 7.94 18.10 16.16
CA LEU A 543 8.70 16.86 16.05
C LEU A 543 9.07 16.64 14.57
N ARG A 544 10.31 16.30 14.26
CA ARG A 544 10.77 16.12 12.87
C ARG A 544 11.37 14.74 12.69
N ALA A 545 10.78 13.97 11.81
CA ALA A 545 11.28 12.67 11.42
C ALA A 545 12.26 12.79 10.24
N GLY A 546 13.14 11.81 10.06
CA GLY A 546 14.03 11.76 8.89
C GLY A 546 14.79 10.46 8.71
N TYR A 547 15.43 10.32 7.55
CA TYR A 547 16.23 9.16 7.16
C TYR A 547 17.70 9.29 7.54
N THR A 548 18.23 10.51 7.47
CA THR A 548 19.64 10.83 7.63
C THR A 548 19.83 12.02 8.57
N LEU A 549 21.06 12.17 9.06
CA LEU A 549 21.47 13.29 9.90
C LEU A 549 22.47 14.17 9.15
N GLN A 550 22.47 15.46 9.48
CA GLN A 550 23.52 16.41 9.13
C GLN A 550 24.77 16.19 10.00
N PRO A 551 25.95 16.75 9.64
CA PRO A 551 27.18 16.58 10.41
C PRO A 551 27.09 17.08 11.87
N ASP A 552 26.16 17.98 12.17
CA ASP A 552 25.90 18.48 13.53
C ASP A 552 24.95 17.57 14.34
N GLY A 553 24.48 16.47 13.76
CA GLY A 553 23.57 15.52 14.39
C GLY A 553 22.08 15.89 14.28
N ARG A 554 21.72 16.97 13.58
CA ARG A 554 20.32 17.33 13.30
C ARG A 554 19.74 16.46 12.19
N VAL A 555 18.41 16.29 12.18
CA VAL A 555 17.73 15.61 11.07
C VAL A 555 17.90 16.40 9.77
N ASP A 556 18.34 15.72 8.72
CA ASP A 556 18.50 16.35 7.41
C ASP A 556 17.15 16.53 6.70
N ARG A 557 16.84 17.78 6.35
CA ARG A 557 15.60 18.22 5.71
C ARG A 557 15.78 18.50 4.22
N GLY A 558 16.99 18.34 3.68
CA GLY A 558 17.26 18.55 2.27
C GLY A 558 16.40 17.66 1.38
N LYS A 559 16.08 18.13 0.17
CA LYS A 559 15.13 17.46 -0.75
C LYS A 559 15.38 15.96 -0.92
N THR A 560 16.64 15.54 -1.12
CA THR A 560 16.99 14.11 -1.27
C THR A 560 16.86 13.34 0.03
N ALA A 561 17.26 13.93 1.17
CA ALA A 561 17.18 13.27 2.47
C ALA A 561 15.73 13.06 2.94
N SER A 562 14.87 14.06 2.69
CA SER A 562 13.44 14.03 3.04
C SER A 562 12.55 13.44 1.95
N GLN A 563 13.10 13.07 0.79
CA GLN A 563 12.33 12.60 -0.37
C GLN A 563 11.24 13.61 -0.77
N ASN A 564 11.60 14.90 -0.77
CA ASN A 564 10.70 16.02 -1.03
C ASN A 564 9.42 16.02 -0.17
N THR A 565 9.50 15.48 1.05
CA THR A 565 8.36 15.31 1.96
C THR A 565 8.52 16.15 3.23
N ASP A 566 7.45 16.84 3.63
CA ASP A 566 7.36 17.43 4.97
C ASP A 566 7.18 16.31 6.00
N MET A 567 8.27 15.97 6.69
CA MET A 567 8.33 14.89 7.68
C MET A 567 8.04 15.35 9.12
N THR A 568 7.26 16.42 9.29
CA THR A 568 6.94 16.98 10.62
C THR A 568 5.69 16.37 11.26
N PHE A 569 5.69 16.33 12.59
CA PHE A 569 4.55 15.95 13.43
C PHE A 569 4.32 17.05 14.48
N PRO A 570 3.63 18.14 14.13
CA PRO A 570 3.30 19.20 15.07
C PRO A 570 2.44 18.68 16.25
N TYR A 571 2.84 19.02 17.46
CA TYR A 571 2.12 18.66 18.68
C TYR A 571 2.00 19.85 19.63
N THR A 572 0.77 20.34 19.85
CA THR A 572 0.51 21.37 20.85
C THR A 572 0.26 20.73 22.22
N GLN A 573 1.11 21.09 23.18
CA GLN A 573 1.16 20.50 24.52
C GLN A 573 0.12 21.10 25.47
N LYS A 574 -0.30 20.30 26.46
CA LYS A 574 -0.90 20.79 27.72
C LYS A 574 0.15 20.77 28.85
N ASP A 575 -0.20 21.32 30.01
CA ASP A 575 0.67 21.32 31.18
C ASP A 575 0.86 19.91 31.78
N GLY A 576 2.07 19.65 32.28
CA GLY A 576 2.41 18.45 33.05
C GLY A 576 2.72 17.20 32.21
N PRO A 577 2.85 16.02 32.84
CA PRO A 577 3.16 14.78 32.13
C PRO A 577 2.09 14.40 31.11
N GLN A 578 2.51 14.02 29.90
CA GLN A 578 1.60 13.65 28.81
C GLN A 578 2.25 12.69 27.82
N ARG A 579 1.41 12.00 27.06
CA ARG A 579 1.83 11.09 25.99
C ARG A 579 1.24 11.54 24.67
N TYR A 580 2.11 11.75 23.70
CA TYR A 580 1.79 11.96 22.30
C TYR A 580 1.87 10.62 21.56
N GLU A 581 0.87 10.34 20.73
CA GLU A 581 0.90 9.26 19.76
C GLU A 581 0.33 9.79 18.44
N ALA A 582 1.14 9.67 17.39
CA ALA A 582 0.73 10.01 16.05
C ALA A 582 -0.39 9.09 15.55
N ALA A 583 -1.26 9.60 14.67
CA ALA A 583 -2.33 8.82 14.04
C ALA A 583 -1.98 8.43 12.59
N VAL A 584 -1.18 9.23 11.89
CA VAL A 584 -0.53 8.88 10.62
C VAL A 584 0.89 8.37 10.87
N HIS A 585 1.38 7.50 10.00
CA HIS A 585 2.73 6.95 10.09
C HIS A 585 3.65 7.56 9.02
N LEU A 586 4.96 7.45 9.16
CA LEU A 586 5.93 7.67 8.09
C LEU A 586 7.03 6.61 8.18
N GLY A 587 7.70 6.31 7.07
CA GLY A 587 9.03 5.70 7.09
C GLY A 587 10.06 6.72 7.61
N PHE A 588 10.76 6.39 8.70
CA PHE A 588 11.86 7.19 9.23
C PHE A 588 12.80 6.36 10.10
N ARG A 589 14.02 6.86 10.33
CA ARG A 589 14.98 6.30 11.29
C ARG A 589 15.21 7.22 12.50
N TYR A 590 15.20 8.54 12.27
CA TYR A 590 15.48 9.53 13.29
C TYR A 590 14.26 10.36 13.62
N LEU A 591 14.15 10.82 14.87
CA LEU A 591 13.13 11.75 15.34
C LEU A 591 13.80 12.82 16.22
N GLU A 592 13.79 14.08 15.79
CA GLU A 592 14.32 15.21 16.57
C GLU A 592 13.23 16.05 17.24
N PHE A 593 13.60 16.71 18.35
CA PHE A 593 12.70 17.48 19.22
C PHE A 593 13.17 18.94 19.40
N PRO A 594 13.05 19.80 18.37
CA PRO A 594 13.49 21.19 18.45
C PRO A 594 12.85 21.96 19.61
N GLY A 595 13.69 22.71 20.33
CA GLY A 595 13.30 23.54 21.46
C GLY A 595 13.00 22.77 22.76
N VAL A 596 12.95 21.44 22.74
CA VAL A 596 12.72 20.59 23.92
C VAL A 596 14.06 20.28 24.59
N GLN A 597 14.14 20.33 25.91
CA GLN A 597 15.31 19.85 26.66
C GLN A 597 15.24 18.33 26.89
N MET A 598 16.39 17.66 26.97
CA MET A 598 16.44 16.20 27.15
C MET A 598 15.69 15.73 28.41
N GLU A 599 15.70 16.54 29.48
CA GLU A 599 15.02 16.24 30.75
C GLU A 599 13.49 16.29 30.65
N GLU A 600 12.95 17.03 29.66
CA GLU A 600 11.51 17.09 29.38
C GLU A 600 10.98 15.80 28.74
N LEU A 601 11.84 14.98 28.12
CA LEU A 601 11.46 13.75 27.42
C LEU A 601 11.40 12.53 28.36
N GLY A 602 10.42 11.67 28.14
CA GLY A 602 10.27 10.34 28.72
C GLY A 602 10.64 9.24 27.73
N ALA A 603 9.86 8.16 27.67
CA ALA A 603 10.06 7.13 26.64
C ALA A 603 9.76 7.68 25.24
N VAL A 604 10.65 7.36 24.29
CA VAL A 604 10.50 7.66 22.87
C VAL A 604 10.45 6.35 22.09
N GLY A 605 9.47 6.22 21.21
CA GLY A 605 9.29 5.05 20.36
C GLY A 605 8.38 5.34 19.18
N ALA A 606 7.93 4.27 18.54
CA ALA A 606 6.99 4.30 17.43
C ALA A 606 6.08 3.08 17.45
N ARG A 607 4.86 3.22 16.94
CA ARG A 607 3.97 2.10 16.62
C ARG A 607 4.17 1.73 15.15
N VAL A 608 4.87 0.63 14.90
CA VAL A 608 5.13 0.10 13.56
C VAL A 608 3.89 -0.58 13.01
N ILE A 609 3.54 -0.23 11.78
CA ILE A 609 2.38 -0.77 11.05
C ILE A 609 2.90 -1.72 9.97
N ARG A 610 2.35 -2.93 9.93
CA ARG A 610 2.71 -3.94 8.93
C ARG A 610 1.57 -4.93 8.70
N ALA A 611 1.55 -5.59 7.56
CA ALA A 611 0.67 -6.72 7.30
C ALA A 611 0.91 -7.81 8.36
N GLY A 612 -0.18 -8.37 8.89
CA GLY A 612 -0.14 -9.60 9.67
C GLY A 612 0.22 -10.78 8.76
N HIS A 613 0.93 -11.76 9.31
CA HIS A 613 1.28 -12.96 8.57
C HIS A 613 1.09 -14.22 9.43
N PRO A 614 0.65 -15.34 8.83
CA PRO A 614 0.41 -16.58 9.55
C PRO A 614 1.71 -17.29 9.95
N PHE A 615 2.77 -17.13 9.15
CA PHE A 615 4.06 -17.80 9.35
C PHE A 615 5.21 -16.85 9.00
N GLU A 616 6.42 -17.24 9.37
CA GLU A 616 7.63 -16.59 8.92
C GLU A 616 8.71 -17.63 8.60
N GLY A 617 9.22 -17.56 7.38
CA GLY A 617 10.35 -18.34 6.89
C GLY A 617 11.68 -17.77 7.37
N SER A 618 12.76 -18.47 7.06
CA SER A 618 14.10 -18.08 7.51
C SER A 618 15.16 -18.48 6.50
N PHE A 619 16.29 -17.76 6.54
CA PHE A 619 17.48 -18.09 5.79
C PHE A 619 18.73 -17.66 6.57
N HIS A 620 19.73 -18.52 6.57
CA HIS A 620 21.06 -18.29 7.11
C HIS A 620 22.06 -19.07 6.25
N SER A 621 23.25 -18.51 6.04
CA SER A 621 24.31 -19.10 5.24
C SER A 621 25.70 -18.85 5.83
N SER A 622 26.72 -19.48 5.24
CA SER A 622 28.13 -19.21 5.54
C SER A 622 28.61 -17.82 5.12
N ASP A 623 27.87 -17.08 4.27
CA ASP A 623 28.24 -15.73 3.85
C ASP A 623 27.52 -14.68 4.72
N HIS A 624 28.30 -13.95 5.52
CA HIS A 624 27.78 -12.94 6.43
C HIS A 624 27.10 -11.77 5.72
N THR A 625 27.62 -11.33 4.57
CA THR A 625 27.02 -10.24 3.79
C THR A 625 25.69 -10.69 3.19
N LEU A 626 25.61 -11.92 2.67
CA LEU A 626 24.35 -12.48 2.18
C LEU A 626 23.29 -12.53 3.28
N ASN A 627 23.67 -12.89 4.51
CA ASN A 627 22.74 -12.89 5.65
C ASN A 627 22.22 -11.48 5.97
N ARG A 628 23.10 -10.45 5.92
CA ARG A 628 22.68 -9.04 6.07
C ARG A 628 21.75 -8.59 4.95
N VAL A 629 22.03 -8.99 3.71
CA VAL A 629 21.17 -8.71 2.55
C VAL A 629 19.81 -9.39 2.74
N PHE A 630 19.76 -10.66 3.14
CA PHE A 630 18.49 -11.33 3.41
C PHE A 630 17.65 -10.59 4.45
N THR A 631 18.26 -10.13 5.56
CA THR A 631 17.57 -9.31 6.56
C THR A 631 17.05 -7.99 5.99
N LEU A 632 17.84 -7.29 5.17
CA LEU A 632 17.41 -6.07 4.47
C LEU A 632 16.17 -6.32 3.62
N LEU A 633 16.20 -7.37 2.79
CA LEU A 633 15.07 -7.69 1.91
C LEU A 633 13.84 -8.12 2.73
N ARG A 634 14.03 -8.96 3.75
CA ARG A 634 12.97 -9.42 4.68
C ARG A 634 12.27 -8.25 5.35
N ASP A 635 13.04 -7.33 5.94
CA ASP A 635 12.49 -6.13 6.60
C ASP A 635 11.77 -5.22 5.59
N SER A 636 12.34 -5.04 4.40
CA SER A 636 11.75 -4.18 3.35
C SER A 636 10.42 -4.74 2.83
N ALA A 637 10.34 -6.04 2.55
CA ALA A 637 9.09 -6.69 2.14
C ALA A 637 8.01 -6.59 3.24
N LEU A 638 8.41 -6.78 4.50
CA LEU A 638 7.51 -6.69 5.63
C LEU A 638 6.95 -5.29 5.84
N PHE A 639 7.80 -4.27 5.66
CA PHE A 639 7.46 -2.87 5.91
C PHE A 639 6.80 -2.17 4.70
N GLY A 640 6.98 -2.71 3.50
CA GLY A 640 6.22 -2.32 2.29
C GLY A 640 4.81 -2.90 2.24
N ALA A 641 4.49 -3.91 3.07
CA ALA A 641 3.14 -4.45 3.22
C ALA A 641 2.49 -3.88 4.49
N GLN A 642 1.45 -3.06 4.34
CA GLN A 642 0.74 -2.41 5.44
C GLN A 642 -0.76 -2.71 5.37
N GLU A 643 -1.62 -1.69 5.19
CA GLU A 643 -3.06 -1.84 4.88
C GLU A 643 -3.28 -2.15 3.37
N GLN A 644 -2.24 -1.92 2.57
CA GLN A 644 -2.04 -2.26 1.16
C GLN A 644 -0.54 -2.52 0.93
N PHE A 645 -0.17 -3.02 -0.25
CA PHE A 645 1.23 -3.02 -0.66
C PHE A 645 1.63 -1.62 -1.14
N VAL A 646 2.36 -0.86 -0.33
CA VAL A 646 2.70 0.53 -0.66
C VAL A 646 4.07 0.59 -1.34
N ASP A 647 4.20 1.45 -2.34
CA ASP A 647 5.46 1.76 -3.02
C ASP A 647 6.52 2.25 -2.01
N THR A 648 6.11 3.17 -1.12
CA THR A 648 6.90 3.69 -0.02
C THR A 648 6.01 4.07 1.17
N PRO A 649 6.45 3.83 2.43
CA PRO A 649 5.73 4.25 3.62
C PRO A 649 5.89 5.74 3.98
N THR A 650 6.46 6.58 3.09
CA THR A 650 6.73 8.00 3.36
C THR A 650 5.90 8.94 2.48
N ARG A 651 6.26 9.08 1.19
CA ARG A 651 5.72 10.12 0.30
C ARG A 651 4.35 9.76 -0.27
N GLU A 652 4.30 8.85 -1.24
CA GLU A 652 3.12 8.56 -2.06
C GLU A 652 2.15 7.62 -1.35
N LYS A 653 2.69 6.53 -0.81
CA LYS A 653 1.93 5.46 -0.14
C LYS A 653 0.84 4.88 -1.03
N GLY A 654 1.08 4.88 -2.34
CA GLY A 654 0.17 4.31 -3.32
C GLY A 654 0.40 2.82 -3.45
N GLN A 655 -0.67 2.05 -3.65
CA GLN A 655 -0.52 0.67 -4.10
C GLN A 655 -0.29 0.67 -5.61
N PHE A 656 0.96 0.85 -6.02
CA PHE A 656 1.37 0.71 -7.41
C PHE A 656 1.36 -0.76 -7.81
N LEU A 657 0.89 -1.06 -9.02
CA LEU A 657 0.70 -2.45 -9.47
C LEU A 657 2.03 -3.21 -9.55
N GLY A 658 3.08 -2.62 -10.13
CA GLY A 658 4.41 -3.24 -10.20
C GLY A 658 4.99 -3.54 -8.81
N ASP A 659 4.85 -2.59 -7.88
CA ASP A 659 5.27 -2.71 -6.49
C ASP A 659 4.49 -3.79 -5.74
N ALA A 660 3.17 -3.79 -5.88
CA ALA A 660 2.30 -4.79 -5.28
C ALA A 660 2.69 -6.21 -5.71
N VAL A 661 2.97 -6.43 -6.99
CA VAL A 661 3.44 -7.73 -7.50
C VAL A 661 4.78 -8.11 -6.85
N ASN A 662 5.75 -7.20 -6.85
CA ASN A 662 7.09 -7.47 -6.32
C ASN A 662 7.09 -7.75 -4.80
N ILE A 663 6.37 -6.94 -4.02
CA ILE A 663 6.20 -7.13 -2.58
C ILE A 663 5.41 -8.41 -2.31
N SER A 664 4.40 -8.71 -3.14
CA SER A 664 3.63 -9.95 -3.05
C SER A 664 4.50 -11.19 -3.28
N TYR A 665 5.44 -11.19 -4.24
CA TYR A 665 6.35 -12.32 -4.43
C TYR A 665 7.17 -12.61 -3.17
N ALA A 666 7.70 -11.57 -2.53
CA ALA A 666 8.47 -11.72 -1.29
C ALA A 666 7.58 -12.20 -0.14
N THR A 667 6.42 -11.58 0.06
CA THR A 667 5.54 -11.85 1.21
C THR A 667 4.84 -13.20 1.11
N MET A 668 4.43 -13.64 -0.08
CA MET A 668 3.87 -14.97 -0.28
C MET A 668 4.90 -16.07 0.00
N ALA A 669 6.16 -15.86 -0.40
CA ALA A 669 7.26 -16.83 -0.24
C ALA A 669 7.81 -16.88 1.19
N LEU A 670 7.98 -15.72 1.83
CA LEU A 670 8.63 -15.63 3.14
C LEU A 670 7.64 -15.68 4.31
N PHE A 671 6.43 -15.15 4.15
CA PHE A 671 5.47 -15.00 5.26
C PHE A 671 4.22 -15.87 5.12
N GLY A 672 4.08 -16.61 4.02
CA GLY A 672 2.85 -17.36 3.74
C GLY A 672 1.62 -16.45 3.59
N GLU A 673 1.82 -15.18 3.25
CA GLU A 673 0.75 -14.19 3.05
C GLU A 673 -0.12 -14.60 1.85
N ARG A 674 -1.45 -14.49 1.95
CA ARG A 674 -2.40 -14.78 0.85
C ARG A 674 -3.56 -13.78 0.79
N HIS A 675 -3.92 -13.14 1.89
CA HIS A 675 -5.09 -12.28 2.00
C HIS A 675 -4.85 -10.90 1.39
N PHE A 676 -3.69 -10.28 1.63
CA PHE A 676 -3.32 -9.03 0.96
C PHE A 676 -3.15 -9.25 -0.54
N THR A 677 -2.49 -10.32 -0.96
CA THR A 677 -2.41 -10.66 -2.39
C THR A 677 -3.79 -10.81 -3.02
N ALA A 678 -4.69 -11.61 -2.42
CA ALA A 678 -6.04 -11.78 -2.94
C ALA A 678 -6.84 -10.47 -2.98
N LYS A 679 -6.70 -9.63 -1.95
CA LYS A 679 -7.32 -8.31 -1.88
C LYS A 679 -6.80 -7.41 -3.01
N ALA A 680 -5.49 -7.28 -3.16
CA ALA A 680 -4.87 -6.44 -4.19
C ALA A 680 -5.23 -6.90 -5.61
N LEU A 681 -5.25 -8.22 -5.88
CA LEU A 681 -5.68 -8.76 -7.16
C LEU A 681 -7.13 -8.35 -7.51
N ARG A 682 -8.05 -8.42 -6.55
CA ARG A 682 -9.44 -7.98 -6.73
C ARG A 682 -9.55 -6.47 -6.93
N GLU A 683 -8.78 -5.71 -6.17
CA GLU A 683 -8.72 -4.25 -6.25
C GLU A 683 -8.27 -3.79 -7.65
N PHE A 684 -7.18 -4.35 -8.18
CA PHE A 684 -6.73 -4.04 -9.54
C PHE A 684 -7.73 -4.53 -10.60
N ALA A 685 -8.30 -5.73 -10.46
CA ALA A 685 -9.37 -6.20 -11.36
C ALA A 685 -10.62 -5.30 -11.30
N GLY A 686 -10.93 -4.73 -10.14
CA GLY A 686 -11.96 -3.70 -9.96
C GLY A 686 -11.63 -2.44 -10.77
N SER A 687 -10.37 -1.98 -10.71
CA SER A 687 -9.91 -0.85 -11.53
C SER A 687 -10.02 -1.10 -13.03
N ALA A 688 -9.70 -2.32 -13.50
CA ALA A 688 -9.88 -2.75 -14.88
C ALA A 688 -11.34 -2.58 -15.33
N LYS A 689 -12.28 -3.12 -14.55
CA LYS A 689 -13.71 -3.04 -14.82
C LYS A 689 -14.25 -1.61 -14.78
N ARG A 690 -13.71 -0.78 -13.88
CA ARG A 690 -14.16 0.60 -13.65
C ARG A 690 -13.73 1.58 -14.74
N TYR A 691 -12.53 1.40 -15.29
CA TYR A 691 -11.90 2.40 -16.15
C TYR A 691 -11.55 1.91 -17.56
N TRP A 692 -11.46 0.60 -17.78
CA TRP A 692 -10.87 0.00 -18.98
C TRP A 692 -11.83 -1.01 -19.64
N ASP A 693 -13.10 -0.63 -19.81
CA ASP A 693 -14.18 -1.52 -20.26
C ASP A 693 -14.47 -1.48 -21.77
N SER A 694 -13.90 -0.50 -22.50
CA SER A 694 -14.02 -0.39 -23.95
C SER A 694 -13.19 -1.46 -24.68
N SER A 695 -13.60 -1.86 -25.88
CA SER A 695 -12.95 -2.94 -26.64
C SER A 695 -11.47 -2.68 -26.95
N GLU A 696 -11.05 -1.42 -27.05
CA GLU A 696 -9.67 -1.04 -27.34
C GLU A 696 -8.79 -1.05 -26.08
N GLU A 697 -9.40 -0.75 -24.93
CA GLU A 697 -8.72 -0.53 -23.65
C GLU A 697 -8.69 -1.76 -22.74
N ARG A 698 -9.60 -2.72 -22.93
CA ARG A 698 -9.69 -3.95 -22.10
C ARG A 698 -8.35 -4.67 -21.97
N GLY A 699 -8.08 -5.18 -20.78
CA GLY A 699 -6.85 -5.90 -20.45
C GLY A 699 -5.78 -5.03 -19.78
N ARG A 700 -6.09 -3.74 -19.59
CA ARG A 700 -5.30 -2.78 -18.80
C ARG A 700 -5.86 -2.65 -17.40
N TYR A 701 -5.00 -2.17 -16.50
CA TYR A 701 -5.31 -1.90 -15.10
C TYR A 701 -4.85 -0.50 -14.75
N ASN A 702 -5.41 0.09 -13.69
CA ASN A 702 -4.79 1.30 -13.17
C ASN A 702 -3.41 0.97 -12.57
N ALA A 703 -2.41 1.81 -12.85
CA ALA A 703 -1.05 1.69 -12.34
C ALA A 703 -0.98 1.86 -10.82
N VAL A 704 -1.95 2.57 -10.23
CA VAL A 704 -2.10 2.77 -8.79
C VAL A 704 -3.55 2.49 -8.41
N TYR A 705 -3.74 1.78 -7.30
CA TYR A 705 -5.07 1.55 -6.73
C TYR A 705 -5.15 2.00 -5.27
N PRO A 706 -6.26 2.59 -4.83
CA PRO A 706 -7.17 3.38 -5.66
C PRO A 706 -6.44 4.66 -6.12
N ASN A 707 -6.97 5.35 -7.12
CA ASN A 707 -6.38 6.60 -7.58
C ASN A 707 -7.43 7.68 -7.90
N GLY A 708 -7.23 8.89 -7.38
CA GLY A 708 -8.05 10.04 -7.70
C GLY A 708 -7.91 10.53 -9.16
N ASP A 709 -6.85 10.15 -9.88
CA ASP A 709 -6.57 10.65 -11.24
C ASP A 709 -7.46 10.05 -12.35
N GLY A 710 -8.35 9.11 -12.01
CA GLY A 710 -9.16 8.39 -13.01
C GLY A 710 -8.35 7.31 -13.74
N LYS A 711 -8.17 7.45 -15.06
CA LYS A 711 -7.43 6.47 -15.88
C LYS A 711 -5.92 6.76 -15.84
N ARG A 712 -5.13 5.88 -15.23
CA ARG A 712 -3.67 5.96 -15.25
C ARG A 712 -3.10 4.56 -15.43
N ASP A 713 -2.35 4.30 -16.49
CA ASP A 713 -1.77 2.98 -16.79
C ASP A 713 -0.25 3.10 -16.95
N ILE A 714 0.46 2.02 -16.62
CA ILE A 714 1.86 1.79 -16.97
C ILE A 714 1.85 0.41 -17.63
N PRO A 715 2.01 0.33 -18.97
CA PRO A 715 1.78 -0.91 -19.71
C PRO A 715 2.50 -2.13 -19.14
N ASP A 716 3.77 -2.02 -18.75
CA ASP A 716 4.56 -3.12 -18.16
C ASP A 716 3.89 -3.69 -16.92
N PHE A 717 3.24 -2.85 -16.10
CA PHE A 717 2.56 -3.28 -14.88
C PHE A 717 1.30 -4.09 -15.21
N SER A 718 0.53 -3.64 -16.20
CA SER A 718 -0.63 -4.40 -16.70
C SER A 718 -0.22 -5.80 -17.19
N LEU A 719 0.97 -5.93 -17.80
CA LEU A 719 1.50 -7.23 -18.26
C LEU A 719 1.95 -8.16 -17.10
N MET A 720 2.14 -7.65 -15.88
CA MET A 720 2.57 -8.47 -14.73
C MET A 720 1.41 -9.26 -14.10
N MET A 721 0.15 -8.87 -14.35
CA MET A 721 -1.04 -9.47 -13.71
C MET A 721 -1.17 -10.99 -13.91
N PRO A 722 -1.03 -11.55 -15.13
CA PRO A 722 -1.19 -13.00 -15.32
C PRO A 722 -0.15 -13.85 -14.59
N GLU A 723 1.14 -13.48 -14.62
CA GLU A 723 2.20 -14.19 -13.88
C GLU A 723 1.97 -14.08 -12.36
N TRP A 724 1.48 -12.93 -11.88
CA TRP A 724 1.16 -12.74 -10.47
C TRP A 724 0.02 -13.66 -10.01
N VAL A 725 -1.06 -13.78 -10.80
CA VAL A 725 -2.16 -14.72 -10.51
C VAL A 725 -1.70 -16.18 -10.59
N GLU A 726 -0.85 -16.52 -11.56
CA GLU A 726 -0.27 -17.85 -11.66
C GLU A 726 0.54 -18.23 -10.41
N ASP A 727 1.39 -17.32 -9.92
CA ASP A 727 2.17 -17.55 -8.71
C ASP A 727 1.28 -17.66 -7.46
N TYR A 728 0.27 -16.81 -7.34
CA TYR A 728 -0.72 -16.92 -6.27
C TYR A 728 -1.40 -18.29 -6.30
N TYR A 729 -1.91 -18.72 -7.46
CA TYR A 729 -2.59 -19.99 -7.64
C TYR A 729 -1.69 -21.19 -7.32
N ARG A 730 -0.44 -21.18 -7.80
CA ARG A 730 0.54 -22.23 -7.49
C ARG A 730 0.77 -22.35 -5.98
N LEU A 731 0.80 -21.22 -5.28
CA LEU A 731 1.08 -21.17 -3.84
C LEU A 731 -0.14 -21.38 -2.95
N SER A 732 -1.37 -21.09 -3.40
CA SER A 732 -2.61 -21.20 -2.61
C SER A 732 -3.48 -22.40 -3.00
N GLY A 733 -3.53 -22.73 -4.29
CA GLY A 733 -4.50 -23.67 -4.86
C GLY A 733 -5.93 -23.10 -4.92
N ASP A 734 -6.10 -21.78 -4.81
CA ASP A 734 -7.41 -21.12 -4.83
C ASP A 734 -8.02 -21.08 -6.24
N ASN A 735 -8.76 -22.14 -6.58
CA ASN A 735 -9.50 -22.21 -7.84
C ASN A 735 -10.61 -21.16 -7.94
N ALA A 736 -11.20 -20.74 -6.82
CA ALA A 736 -12.32 -19.80 -6.85
C ALA A 736 -11.85 -18.41 -7.30
N LEU A 737 -10.74 -17.91 -6.73
CA LEU A 737 -10.17 -16.64 -7.17
C LEU A 737 -9.62 -16.73 -8.61
N LEU A 738 -9.03 -17.86 -9.01
CA LEU A 738 -8.63 -18.07 -10.41
C LEU A 738 -9.83 -17.87 -11.36
N HIS A 739 -10.95 -18.55 -11.10
CA HIS A 739 -12.16 -18.40 -11.92
C HIS A 739 -12.73 -16.97 -11.88
N GLU A 740 -12.66 -16.29 -10.74
CA GLU A 740 -13.10 -14.90 -10.59
C GLU A 740 -12.30 -13.94 -11.49
N LEU A 741 -10.98 -14.13 -11.57
CA LEU A 741 -10.07 -13.22 -12.28
C LEU A 741 -9.87 -13.58 -13.76
N LEU A 742 -10.11 -14.83 -14.16
CA LEU A 742 -9.82 -15.33 -15.50
C LEU A 742 -10.36 -14.44 -16.66
N PRO A 743 -11.58 -13.85 -16.59
CA PRO A 743 -12.04 -12.94 -17.63
C PRO A 743 -11.12 -11.73 -17.85
N CYS A 744 -10.62 -11.11 -16.77
CA CYS A 744 -9.68 -10.00 -16.86
C CYS A 744 -8.33 -10.43 -17.45
N LEU A 745 -7.87 -11.64 -17.12
CA LEU A 745 -6.61 -12.18 -17.66
C LEU A 745 -6.70 -12.49 -19.15
N LEU A 746 -7.83 -13.02 -19.62
CA LEU A 746 -8.11 -13.20 -21.04
C LEU A 746 -8.13 -11.86 -21.79
N ASP A 747 -8.70 -10.82 -21.17
CA ASP A 747 -8.67 -9.47 -21.73
C ASP A 747 -7.22 -8.93 -21.81
N THR A 748 -6.35 -9.22 -20.83
CA THR A 748 -4.91 -8.87 -20.86
C THR A 748 -4.15 -9.60 -21.97
N ALA A 749 -4.43 -10.88 -22.21
CA ALA A 749 -3.90 -11.58 -23.38
C ALA A 749 -4.40 -10.93 -24.68
N GLY A 750 -5.67 -10.56 -24.75
CA GLY A 750 -6.23 -9.79 -25.86
C GLY A 750 -5.53 -8.45 -26.06
N TYR A 751 -5.17 -7.75 -24.99
CA TYR A 751 -4.43 -6.49 -25.03
C TYR A 751 -3.08 -6.65 -25.72
N VAL A 752 -2.32 -7.70 -25.39
CA VAL A 752 -1.06 -8.03 -26.07
C VAL A 752 -1.30 -8.32 -27.56
N LEU A 753 -2.24 -9.22 -27.87
CA LEU A 753 -2.49 -9.67 -29.25
C LEU A 753 -2.93 -8.54 -30.18
N ARG A 754 -3.69 -7.56 -29.69
CA ARG A 754 -4.12 -6.38 -30.49
C ARG A 754 -2.95 -5.49 -30.92
N HIS A 755 -1.82 -5.56 -30.23
CA HIS A 755 -0.65 -4.73 -30.48
C HIS A 755 0.48 -5.51 -31.19
N ILE A 756 0.17 -6.68 -31.75
CA ILE A 756 1.07 -7.41 -32.65
C ILE A 756 0.62 -7.11 -34.09
N PRO A 757 1.39 -6.32 -34.87
CA PRO A 757 1.04 -6.02 -36.25
C PRO A 757 1.21 -7.26 -37.13
N GLY A 758 0.23 -7.53 -37.99
CA GLY A 758 0.27 -8.66 -38.92
C GLY A 758 1.15 -8.43 -40.17
N SER A 759 1.68 -7.23 -40.37
CA SER A 759 2.54 -6.88 -41.52
C SER A 759 3.44 -5.68 -41.20
N GLY A 760 4.42 -5.42 -42.06
CA GLY A 760 5.33 -4.28 -41.93
C GLY A 760 6.64 -4.59 -41.19
N PRO A 761 7.47 -3.56 -40.93
CA PRO A 761 8.83 -3.75 -40.45
C PRO A 761 8.92 -4.37 -39.06
N THR A 762 7.88 -4.33 -38.23
CA THR A 762 7.86 -4.92 -36.87
C THR A 762 6.87 -6.09 -36.75
N ALA A 763 6.38 -6.63 -37.88
CA ALA A 763 5.41 -7.72 -37.90
C ALA A 763 5.81 -8.90 -36.99
N GLY A 764 4.83 -9.39 -36.23
CA GLY A 764 4.99 -10.51 -35.29
C GLY A 764 5.55 -10.14 -33.91
N LEU A 765 5.85 -8.87 -33.65
CA LEU A 765 6.31 -8.38 -32.35
C LEU A 765 5.30 -7.38 -31.77
N VAL A 766 5.17 -7.35 -30.45
CA VAL A 766 4.38 -6.35 -29.74
C VAL A 766 5.01 -4.97 -29.94
N THR A 767 4.21 -4.00 -30.39
CA THR A 767 4.61 -2.59 -30.59
C THR A 767 3.56 -1.63 -30.07
N ASP A 768 4.00 -0.46 -29.58
CA ASP A 768 3.13 0.68 -29.27
C ASP A 768 1.90 0.32 -28.41
N LEU A 769 2.12 -0.47 -27.34
CA LEU A 769 1.08 -0.80 -26.36
C LEU A 769 0.33 0.48 -25.95
N GLY A 770 -0.98 0.54 -26.23
CA GLY A 770 -1.74 1.80 -26.27
C GLY A 770 -2.00 2.49 -24.91
N GLY A 771 -1.21 2.21 -23.88
CA GLY A 771 -1.34 2.72 -22.52
C GLY A 771 -0.17 3.61 -22.08
N GLY A 772 -0.37 4.28 -20.93
CA GLY A 772 0.58 5.25 -20.39
C GLY A 772 0.50 6.65 -21.00
N ALA A 773 1.20 7.58 -20.37
CA ALA A 773 1.38 8.96 -20.84
C ALA A 773 2.75 9.48 -20.40
N GLY A 774 3.26 10.50 -21.11
CA GLY A 774 4.56 11.10 -20.80
C GLY A 774 5.68 10.04 -20.71
N PRO A 775 6.43 9.96 -19.60
CA PRO A 775 7.54 9.01 -19.45
C PRO A 775 7.11 7.53 -19.36
N TYR A 776 5.81 7.26 -19.22
CA TYR A 776 5.23 5.92 -19.11
C TYR A 776 4.66 5.39 -20.43
N LEU A 777 4.62 6.23 -21.48
CA LEU A 777 4.01 5.89 -22.76
C LEU A 777 4.70 4.67 -23.38
N HIS A 778 3.90 3.65 -23.73
CA HIS A 778 4.36 2.36 -24.27
C HIS A 778 5.27 1.55 -23.33
N GLY A 779 5.26 1.91 -22.05
CA GLY A 779 5.99 1.21 -21.01
C GLY A 779 7.33 1.82 -20.63
N ILE A 780 7.89 1.35 -19.52
CA ILE A 780 9.04 1.95 -18.84
C ILE A 780 10.29 1.09 -18.81
N VAL A 781 10.18 -0.24 -19.00
CA VAL A 781 11.26 -1.23 -18.87
C VAL A 781 11.81 -1.36 -17.45
N ASP A 782 12.29 -0.25 -16.87
CA ASP A 782 12.80 -0.12 -15.51
C ASP A 782 12.60 1.31 -14.99
N TRP A 783 12.59 1.47 -13.67
CA TRP A 783 12.40 2.75 -12.99
C TRP A 783 13.34 2.89 -11.78
N PRO A 784 13.79 4.13 -11.46
CA PRO A 784 13.74 5.33 -12.30
C PRO A 784 14.68 5.23 -13.51
N ALA A 785 14.79 6.28 -14.34
CA ALA A 785 15.60 6.27 -15.56
C ALA A 785 17.05 5.74 -15.38
N PRO A 786 17.79 6.03 -14.29
CA PRO A 786 19.10 5.41 -14.03
C PRO A 786 19.06 3.88 -13.94
N GLY A 787 17.96 3.29 -13.48
CA GLY A 787 17.73 1.84 -13.41
C GLY A 787 17.65 1.14 -14.76
N ARG A 788 17.53 1.90 -15.86
CA ARG A 788 17.53 1.35 -17.23
C ARG A 788 18.93 1.06 -17.77
N PHE A 789 19.98 1.59 -17.13
CA PHE A 789 21.37 1.40 -17.56
C PHE A 789 21.61 1.66 -19.05
N GLY A 790 20.95 2.69 -19.59
CA GLY A 790 21.07 3.10 -20.98
C GLY A 790 20.26 2.26 -21.98
N TYR A 791 19.25 1.50 -21.53
CA TYR A 791 18.28 0.85 -22.42
C TYR A 791 17.74 1.82 -23.48
N ASP A 792 17.71 1.37 -24.73
CA ASP A 792 17.21 2.16 -25.85
C ASP A 792 15.68 2.22 -25.86
N MET A 793 15.15 3.31 -25.31
CA MET A 793 13.71 3.55 -25.20
C MET A 793 13.06 4.00 -26.52
N ASP A 794 13.84 4.31 -27.57
CA ASP A 794 13.33 4.76 -28.87
C ASP A 794 12.83 3.59 -29.74
N CYS A 795 13.13 2.35 -29.34
CA CYS A 795 12.56 1.17 -29.97
C CYS A 795 11.05 1.08 -29.72
N VAL A 796 10.28 0.81 -30.78
CA VAL A 796 8.83 0.57 -30.69
C VAL A 796 8.53 -0.90 -30.37
N ALA A 797 9.37 -1.82 -30.85
CA ALA A 797 9.30 -3.26 -30.53
C ALA A 797 10.35 -3.60 -29.48
N ARG A 798 10.13 -3.19 -28.23
CA ARG A 798 11.09 -3.38 -27.13
C ARG A 798 11.16 -4.85 -26.72
N THR A 799 12.37 -5.38 -26.54
CA THR A 799 12.60 -6.78 -26.18
C THR A 799 11.97 -7.17 -24.85
N THR A 800 12.03 -6.30 -23.84
CA THR A 800 11.41 -6.55 -22.53
C THR A 800 9.89 -6.61 -22.60
N VAL A 801 9.26 -5.67 -23.31
CA VAL A 801 7.80 -5.65 -23.55
C VAL A 801 7.35 -6.90 -24.30
N ASN A 802 8.11 -7.32 -25.31
CA ASN A 802 7.82 -8.55 -26.06
C ASN A 802 7.95 -9.80 -25.18
N ALA A 803 8.99 -9.88 -24.34
CA ALA A 803 9.15 -10.98 -23.38
C ALA A 803 8.02 -11.01 -22.33
N GLN A 804 7.58 -9.85 -21.84
CA GLN A 804 6.40 -9.78 -20.96
C GLN A 804 5.11 -10.14 -21.69
N GLY A 805 4.94 -9.73 -22.95
CA GLY A 805 3.82 -10.16 -23.80
C GLY A 805 3.78 -11.67 -23.97
N TRP A 806 4.93 -12.32 -24.12
CA TRP A 806 5.04 -13.77 -24.09
C TRP A 806 4.62 -14.33 -22.72
N SER A 807 5.11 -13.76 -21.61
CA SER A 807 4.76 -14.19 -20.25
C SER A 807 3.25 -14.14 -20.00
N VAL A 808 2.58 -13.09 -20.48
CA VAL A 808 1.10 -12.97 -20.45
C VAL A 808 0.44 -14.15 -21.16
N LEU A 809 0.81 -14.43 -22.41
CA LEU A 809 0.18 -15.48 -23.21
C LEU A 809 0.43 -16.88 -22.61
N ASP A 810 1.64 -17.12 -22.12
CA ASP A 810 2.06 -18.38 -21.52
C ASP A 810 1.40 -18.63 -20.15
N ALA A 811 1.35 -17.61 -19.27
CA ALA A 811 0.65 -17.70 -17.99
C ALA A 811 -0.87 -17.87 -18.18
N VAL A 812 -1.49 -17.09 -19.08
CA VAL A 812 -2.93 -17.25 -19.39
C VAL A 812 -3.22 -18.63 -19.95
N SER A 813 -2.35 -19.19 -20.80
CA SER A 813 -2.47 -20.57 -21.28
C SER A 813 -2.54 -21.57 -20.12
N ARG A 814 -1.58 -21.52 -19.18
CA ARG A 814 -1.54 -22.43 -18.03
C ARG A 814 -2.72 -22.23 -17.08
N LEU A 815 -3.12 -21.00 -16.84
CA LEU A 815 -4.27 -20.67 -16.00
C LEU A 815 -5.60 -21.12 -16.63
N CYS A 816 -5.76 -20.99 -17.95
CA CYS A 816 -6.89 -21.56 -18.68
C CYS A 816 -6.95 -23.08 -18.52
N ALA A 817 -5.82 -23.78 -18.71
CA ALA A 817 -5.76 -25.23 -18.52
C ALA A 817 -6.13 -25.63 -17.08
N ALA A 818 -5.58 -24.94 -16.08
CA ALA A 818 -5.90 -25.17 -14.67
C ALA A 818 -7.39 -24.95 -14.35
N ALA A 819 -8.04 -24.00 -15.02
CA ALA A 819 -9.47 -23.71 -14.90
C ALA A 819 -10.38 -24.57 -15.84
N GLY A 820 -9.81 -25.50 -16.62
CA GLY A 820 -10.56 -26.39 -17.51
C GLY A 820 -10.94 -25.82 -18.88
N PHE A 821 -10.33 -24.70 -19.30
CA PHE A 821 -10.54 -24.04 -20.59
C PHE A 821 -9.47 -24.45 -21.62
N GLU A 822 -9.46 -25.71 -22.01
CA GLU A 822 -8.40 -26.32 -22.85
C GLU A 822 -8.23 -25.66 -24.24
N ARG A 823 -9.33 -25.19 -24.84
CA ARG A 823 -9.28 -24.56 -26.17
C ARG A 823 -8.58 -23.20 -26.10
N GLU A 824 -8.96 -22.40 -25.11
CA GLU A 824 -8.34 -21.12 -24.83
C GLU A 824 -6.87 -21.32 -24.44
N ALA A 825 -6.56 -22.34 -23.63
CA ALA A 825 -5.19 -22.69 -23.29
C ALA A 825 -4.34 -22.94 -24.54
N ALA A 826 -4.76 -23.84 -25.42
CA ALA A 826 -4.04 -24.15 -26.66
C ALA A 826 -3.83 -22.93 -27.55
N ARG A 827 -4.86 -22.08 -27.73
CA ARG A 827 -4.76 -20.85 -28.52
C ARG A 827 -3.69 -19.88 -28.00
N HIS A 828 -3.65 -19.68 -26.68
CA HIS A 828 -2.67 -18.77 -26.08
C HIS A 828 -1.26 -19.37 -26.10
N ARG A 829 -1.14 -20.70 -25.97
CA ARG A 829 0.13 -21.41 -26.15
C ARG A 829 0.69 -21.21 -27.55
N ASP A 830 -0.13 -21.41 -28.58
CA ASP A 830 0.29 -21.22 -29.98
C ASP A 830 0.78 -19.78 -30.23
N ALA A 831 0.06 -18.79 -29.70
CA ALA A 831 0.44 -17.38 -29.82
C ALA A 831 1.75 -17.06 -29.05
N ALA A 832 1.95 -17.66 -27.87
CA ALA A 832 3.20 -17.53 -27.13
C ALA A 832 4.36 -18.13 -27.94
N ASP A 833 4.18 -19.29 -28.57
CA ASP A 833 5.21 -19.95 -29.38
C ASP A 833 5.59 -19.14 -30.62
N GLU A 834 4.60 -18.56 -31.30
CA GLU A 834 4.83 -17.65 -32.42
C GLU A 834 5.60 -16.40 -32.00
N LEU A 835 5.21 -15.76 -30.89
CA LEU A 835 5.90 -14.58 -30.36
C LEU A 835 7.34 -14.90 -29.91
N ALA A 836 7.57 -16.04 -29.25
CA ALA A 836 8.92 -16.51 -28.91
C ALA A 836 9.79 -16.72 -30.15
N GLY A 837 9.20 -17.28 -31.22
CA GLY A 837 9.86 -17.43 -32.52
C GLY A 837 10.28 -16.07 -33.09
N HIS A 838 9.39 -15.08 -33.08
CA HIS A 838 9.70 -13.73 -33.54
C HIS A 838 10.75 -13.02 -32.68
N ILE A 839 10.66 -13.11 -31.35
CA ILE A 839 11.68 -12.56 -30.44
C ILE A 839 13.06 -13.09 -30.81
N ASN A 840 13.21 -14.42 -30.90
CA ASN A 840 14.50 -15.03 -31.18
C ASN A 840 15.02 -14.76 -32.59
N ALA A 841 14.13 -14.75 -33.60
CA ALA A 841 14.52 -14.54 -34.97
C ALA A 841 14.87 -13.08 -35.30
N ARG A 842 14.27 -12.13 -34.58
CA ARG A 842 14.28 -10.72 -34.97
C ARG A 842 14.98 -9.78 -34.00
N LEU A 843 14.97 -10.11 -32.70
CA LEU A 843 15.58 -9.30 -31.66
C LEU A 843 16.96 -9.82 -31.25
N ARG A 844 17.43 -10.90 -31.87
CA ARG A 844 18.81 -11.40 -31.75
C ARG A 844 19.63 -10.98 -32.96
N VAL A 845 20.62 -10.13 -32.76
CA VAL A 845 21.55 -9.64 -33.79
C VAL A 845 22.96 -10.04 -33.40
N ASP A 846 23.71 -10.62 -34.33
CA ASP A 846 25.08 -11.12 -34.09
C ASP A 846 25.20 -12.04 -32.85
N GLY A 847 24.13 -12.79 -32.57
CA GLY A 847 24.06 -13.76 -31.49
C GLY A 847 23.78 -13.18 -30.11
N VAL A 848 23.40 -11.90 -29.98
CA VAL A 848 22.98 -11.27 -28.71
C VAL A 848 21.61 -10.61 -28.84
N MET A 849 20.86 -10.53 -27.74
CA MET A 849 19.58 -9.80 -27.72
C MET A 849 19.85 -8.29 -27.71
N VAL A 850 19.26 -7.57 -28.68
CA VAL A 850 19.25 -6.10 -28.71
C VAL A 850 18.04 -5.56 -27.97
N ASP A 851 18.04 -4.26 -27.66
CA ASP A 851 16.96 -3.63 -26.89
C ASP A 851 15.60 -3.57 -27.63
N GLY A 852 15.61 -3.70 -28.95
CA GLY A 852 14.39 -3.76 -29.73
C GLY A 852 14.61 -3.45 -31.20
N LEU A 853 13.49 -3.22 -31.90
CA LEU A 853 13.49 -2.63 -33.24
C LEU A 853 12.87 -1.23 -33.22
N TYR A 854 13.43 -0.34 -34.03
CA TYR A 854 12.80 0.92 -34.40
C TYR A 854 11.62 0.68 -35.35
N ALA A 855 10.79 1.71 -35.55
CA ALA A 855 9.60 1.62 -36.40
C ALA A 855 9.89 1.22 -37.86
N ASP A 856 11.10 1.49 -38.35
CA ASP A 856 11.55 1.09 -39.69
C ASP A 856 12.13 -0.34 -39.76
N GLY A 857 12.11 -1.07 -38.64
CA GLY A 857 12.60 -2.45 -38.52
C GLY A 857 14.10 -2.58 -38.32
N ARG A 858 14.86 -1.48 -38.27
CA ARG A 858 16.28 -1.54 -37.89
C ARG A 858 16.41 -1.96 -36.42
N PRO A 859 17.37 -2.83 -36.09
CA PRO A 859 17.65 -3.18 -34.70
C PRO A 859 18.33 -2.04 -33.95
N SER A 860 18.09 -1.95 -32.65
CA SER A 860 18.90 -1.12 -31.76
C SER A 860 20.37 -1.51 -31.85
N LEU A 861 21.25 -0.52 -31.75
CA LEU A 861 22.68 -0.76 -31.59
C LEU A 861 23.05 -1.13 -30.15
N ASN A 862 22.11 -1.01 -29.21
CA ASN A 862 22.32 -1.38 -27.82
C ASN A 862 21.83 -2.80 -27.52
N ALA A 863 22.56 -3.47 -26.64
CA ALA A 863 22.27 -4.82 -26.16
C ALA A 863 22.39 -4.83 -24.63
N SER A 864 21.40 -4.26 -23.97
CA SER A 864 21.34 -4.08 -22.52
C SER A 864 21.23 -5.41 -21.76
N GLN A 865 21.44 -5.34 -20.44
CA GLN A 865 21.26 -6.49 -19.57
C GLN A 865 19.78 -6.94 -19.57
N HIS A 866 18.83 -6.01 -19.57
CA HIS A 866 17.39 -6.27 -19.60
C HIS A 866 16.97 -7.05 -20.85
N ALA A 867 17.49 -6.67 -22.03
CA ALA A 867 17.15 -7.32 -23.30
C ALA A 867 17.52 -8.81 -23.32
N THR A 868 18.56 -9.20 -22.57
CA THR A 868 18.99 -10.60 -22.47
C THR A 868 18.36 -11.31 -21.27
N SER A 869 18.24 -10.63 -20.12
CA SER A 869 17.76 -11.24 -18.87
C SER A 869 16.28 -11.63 -18.94
N PHE A 870 15.42 -10.81 -19.56
CA PHE A 870 13.99 -11.10 -19.66
C PHE A 870 13.72 -12.40 -20.43
N PRO A 871 14.12 -12.53 -21.73
CA PRO A 871 13.91 -13.76 -22.48
C PRO A 871 14.52 -15.00 -21.85
N LEU A 872 15.73 -14.87 -21.26
CA LEU A 872 16.39 -16.01 -20.63
C LEU A 872 15.68 -16.45 -19.34
N SER A 873 15.24 -15.51 -18.50
CA SER A 873 14.53 -15.81 -17.25
C SER A 873 13.17 -16.48 -17.46
N MET A 874 12.57 -16.26 -18.63
CA MET A 874 11.24 -16.75 -19.00
C MET A 874 11.31 -18.04 -19.84
N GLY A 875 12.50 -18.52 -20.20
CA GLY A 875 12.67 -19.72 -21.03
C GLY A 875 12.41 -19.49 -22.53
N ILE A 876 12.39 -18.25 -22.99
CA ILE A 876 12.25 -17.88 -24.41
C ILE A 876 13.56 -18.17 -25.16
N THR A 877 14.71 -17.97 -24.50
CA THR A 877 16.03 -18.15 -25.11
C THR A 877 16.30 -19.63 -25.44
N PRO A 878 16.63 -19.97 -26.70
CA PRO A 878 16.99 -21.33 -27.11
C PRO A 878 18.21 -21.87 -26.35
N SER A 879 18.23 -23.18 -26.13
CA SER A 879 19.30 -23.85 -25.36
C SER A 879 20.71 -23.65 -25.93
N GLU A 880 20.83 -23.44 -27.25
CA GLU A 880 22.11 -23.15 -27.93
C GLU A 880 22.69 -21.77 -27.60
N HIS A 881 21.89 -20.85 -27.08
CA HIS A 881 22.32 -19.50 -26.69
C HIS A 881 22.34 -19.30 -25.18
N ALA A 882 21.53 -20.05 -24.43
CA ALA A 882 21.29 -19.83 -23.01
C ALA A 882 22.57 -19.74 -22.16
N ALA A 883 23.52 -20.68 -22.31
CA ALA A 883 24.77 -20.66 -21.55
C ALA A 883 25.66 -19.47 -21.90
N LYS A 884 25.72 -19.06 -23.17
CA LYS A 884 26.50 -17.90 -23.62
C LYS A 884 25.89 -16.60 -23.09
N ASP A 885 24.57 -16.48 -23.16
CA ASP A 885 23.83 -15.33 -22.65
C ASP A 885 24.00 -15.20 -21.13
N ALA A 886 23.89 -16.29 -20.37
CA ALA A 886 24.14 -16.28 -18.93
C ALA A 886 25.59 -15.90 -18.59
N GLY A 887 26.58 -16.41 -19.34
CA GLY A 887 27.98 -16.01 -19.19
C GLY A 887 28.21 -14.52 -19.47
N ARG A 888 27.56 -13.96 -20.51
CA ARG A 888 27.57 -12.51 -20.78
C ARG A 888 26.95 -11.72 -19.63
N LEU A 889 25.77 -12.11 -19.17
CA LEU A 889 25.08 -11.46 -18.05
C LEU A 889 25.95 -11.43 -16.79
N ALA A 890 26.57 -12.57 -16.44
CA ALA A 890 27.48 -12.67 -15.30
C ALA A 890 28.69 -11.74 -15.45
N GLY A 891 29.28 -11.67 -16.65
CA GLY A 891 30.43 -10.80 -16.92
C GLY A 891 30.13 -9.29 -16.89
N MET A 892 28.85 -8.89 -16.98
CA MET A 892 28.44 -7.48 -16.94
C MET A 892 28.34 -6.91 -15.51
N GLY A 893 28.25 -7.76 -14.49
CA GLY A 893 27.91 -7.35 -13.11
C GLY A 893 26.49 -6.81 -12.99
N MET A 894 26.22 -5.98 -11.98
CA MET A 894 24.90 -5.37 -11.80
C MET A 894 24.68 -4.20 -12.78
N ARG A 895 23.82 -4.41 -13.78
CA ARG A 895 23.39 -3.42 -14.78
C ARG A 895 21.87 -3.49 -15.02
N GLN A 896 21.13 -3.81 -13.96
CA GLN A 896 19.68 -3.89 -13.96
C GLN A 896 19.12 -3.19 -12.72
N GLY A 897 18.03 -2.44 -12.89
CA GLY A 897 17.45 -1.62 -11.85
C GLY A 897 16.70 -2.44 -10.79
N PRO A 898 16.49 -1.86 -9.60
CA PRO A 898 15.78 -2.53 -8.50
C PRO A 898 14.40 -3.10 -8.86
N MET A 899 13.64 -2.43 -9.73
CA MET A 899 12.28 -2.83 -10.12
C MET A 899 12.25 -4.21 -10.80
N THR A 900 13.26 -4.51 -11.63
CA THR A 900 13.30 -5.72 -12.47
C THR A 900 14.41 -6.69 -12.11
N VAL A 901 15.24 -6.41 -11.11
CA VAL A 901 16.45 -7.21 -10.78
C VAL A 901 16.18 -8.71 -10.57
N HIS A 902 14.97 -9.09 -10.15
CA HIS A 902 14.55 -10.50 -10.06
C HIS A 902 14.68 -11.24 -11.40
N ARG A 903 14.47 -10.58 -12.55
CA ARG A 903 14.66 -11.18 -13.89
C ARG A 903 16.12 -11.51 -14.17
N LEU A 904 17.06 -10.65 -13.78
CA LEU A 904 18.49 -10.92 -13.90
C LEU A 904 18.90 -12.15 -13.09
N LEU A 905 18.44 -12.23 -11.85
CA LEU A 905 18.76 -13.36 -10.98
C LEU A 905 18.15 -14.65 -11.52
N ARG A 906 16.88 -14.65 -11.90
CA ARG A 906 16.23 -15.82 -12.53
C ARG A 906 16.94 -16.27 -13.81
N ALA A 907 17.39 -15.34 -14.66
CA ALA A 907 18.15 -15.66 -15.87
C ALA A 907 19.45 -16.41 -15.55
N LEU A 908 20.24 -15.93 -14.59
CA LEU A 908 21.47 -16.58 -14.14
C LEU A 908 21.21 -17.93 -13.45
N LEU A 909 20.20 -18.00 -12.58
CA LEU A 909 19.81 -19.21 -11.86
C LEU A 909 19.30 -20.31 -12.80
N SER A 910 18.60 -19.94 -13.88
CA SER A 910 18.12 -20.89 -14.90
C SER A 910 19.26 -21.67 -15.58
N GLN A 911 20.48 -21.10 -15.60
CA GLN A 911 21.68 -21.70 -16.16
C GLN A 911 22.71 -22.10 -15.08
N ASN A 912 22.28 -22.19 -13.82
CA ASN A 912 23.11 -22.57 -12.67
C ASN A 912 24.34 -21.66 -12.42
N HIS A 913 24.27 -20.37 -12.81
CA HIS A 913 25.29 -19.36 -12.50
C HIS A 913 25.12 -18.79 -11.07
N VAL A 914 25.07 -19.68 -10.07
CA VAL A 914 24.78 -19.31 -8.68
C VAL A 914 25.86 -18.40 -8.08
N ASP A 915 27.14 -18.63 -8.39
CA ASP A 915 28.23 -17.80 -7.88
C ASP A 915 28.16 -16.36 -8.41
N ALA A 916 27.72 -16.16 -9.66
CA ALA A 916 27.48 -14.82 -10.19
C ALA A 916 26.34 -14.12 -9.45
N VAL A 917 25.27 -14.85 -9.08
CA VAL A 917 24.19 -14.31 -8.25
C VAL A 917 24.69 -13.94 -6.86
N LEU A 918 25.57 -14.75 -6.26
CA LEU A 918 26.20 -14.40 -4.99
C LEU A 918 27.04 -13.13 -5.12
N ASP A 919 27.79 -12.95 -6.20
CA ASP A 919 28.53 -11.71 -6.46
C ASP A 919 27.60 -10.49 -6.62
N LEU A 920 26.45 -10.64 -7.30
CA LEU A 920 25.44 -9.58 -7.41
C LEU A 920 24.84 -9.20 -6.04
N LEU A 921 24.65 -10.19 -5.16
CA LEU A 921 24.09 -9.97 -3.83
C LEU A 921 25.12 -9.36 -2.85
N THR A 922 26.38 -9.79 -2.91
CA THR A 922 27.35 -9.54 -1.84
C THR A 922 28.50 -8.59 -2.19
N ASN A 923 28.67 -8.18 -3.44
CA ASN A 923 29.76 -7.27 -3.82
C ASN A 923 29.41 -5.78 -3.54
N PRO A 924 30.13 -5.09 -2.63
CA PRO A 924 29.85 -3.69 -2.30
C PRO A 924 30.42 -2.68 -3.30
N THR A 925 31.21 -3.10 -4.29
CA THR A 925 31.87 -2.18 -5.26
C THR A 925 31.04 -1.90 -6.51
N GLN A 926 29.87 -2.52 -6.64
CA GLN A 926 28.92 -2.32 -7.73
C GLN A 926 27.55 -1.88 -7.19
N PRO A 927 26.64 -1.35 -8.04
CA PRO A 927 25.24 -1.16 -7.65
C PRO A 927 24.66 -2.48 -7.08
N GLY A 928 23.86 -2.41 -6.03
CA GLY A 928 23.27 -3.58 -5.39
C GLY A 928 23.13 -3.46 -3.88
N TRP A 929 22.60 -4.51 -3.26
CA TRP A 929 22.23 -4.50 -1.83
C TRP A 929 23.42 -4.40 -0.89
N ALA A 930 24.55 -5.05 -1.19
CA ALA A 930 25.76 -4.91 -0.37
C ALA A 930 26.27 -3.46 -0.34
N ARG A 931 26.25 -2.76 -1.48
CA ARG A 931 26.62 -1.34 -1.53
C ARG A 931 25.63 -0.46 -0.77
N LEU A 932 24.34 -0.75 -0.85
CA LEU A 932 23.31 -0.06 -0.06
C LEU A 932 23.55 -0.22 1.45
N LEU A 933 23.89 -1.43 1.90
CA LEU A 933 24.24 -1.71 3.30
C LEU A 933 25.48 -0.92 3.76
N GLU A 934 26.51 -0.81 2.92
CA GLU A 934 27.70 -0.01 3.22
C GLU A 934 27.42 1.50 3.20
N ALA A 935 26.40 1.94 2.46
CA ALA A 935 25.86 3.30 2.52
C ALA A 935 24.95 3.53 3.75
N GLY A 936 24.77 2.53 4.62
CA GLY A 936 23.97 2.63 5.85
C GLY A 936 22.47 2.41 5.67
N GLY A 937 22.03 1.94 4.50
CA GLY A 937 20.63 1.63 4.26
C GLY A 937 20.15 0.42 5.08
N SER A 938 18.93 0.52 5.61
CA SER A 938 18.26 -0.53 6.40
C SER A 938 16.88 -0.90 5.84
N PHE A 939 16.56 -0.35 4.67
CA PHE A 939 15.43 -0.64 3.81
C PHE A 939 15.96 -0.55 2.37
N THR A 940 15.48 -1.40 1.46
CA THR A 940 15.78 -1.27 0.04
C THR A 940 15.37 0.11 -0.50
N TRP A 941 16.08 0.60 -1.51
CA TRP A 941 15.85 1.91 -2.11
C TRP A 941 15.18 1.78 -3.48
N GLU A 942 14.53 2.86 -3.90
CA GLU A 942 13.91 2.99 -5.23
C GLU A 942 14.99 2.87 -6.31
N ALA A 943 16.10 3.61 -6.18
CA ALA A 943 17.27 3.47 -7.03
C ALA A 943 18.45 2.86 -6.25
N TRP A 944 19.42 2.27 -6.95
CA TRP A 944 20.65 1.78 -6.30
C TRP A 944 21.49 2.89 -5.68
N GLU A 945 21.34 4.14 -6.15
CA GLU A 945 22.05 5.31 -5.66
C GLU A 945 21.07 6.48 -5.50
N LEU A 946 21.31 7.33 -4.49
CA LEU A 946 20.55 8.55 -4.28
C LEU A 946 21.26 9.71 -4.98
N GLU A 947 20.64 10.26 -6.03
CA GLU A 947 21.20 11.40 -6.74
C GLU A 947 20.75 12.72 -6.11
N ALA A 948 21.68 13.67 -5.94
CA ALA A 948 21.39 14.95 -5.33
C ALA A 948 20.30 15.70 -6.12
N GLY A 949 19.27 16.19 -5.41
CA GLY A 949 18.12 16.89 -6.00
C GLY A 949 16.99 15.99 -6.49
N THR A 950 17.18 14.66 -6.48
CA THR A 950 16.09 13.68 -6.68
C THR A 950 15.34 13.44 -5.37
N ASP A 951 14.16 12.83 -5.49
CA ASP A 951 13.26 12.40 -4.41
C ASP A 951 13.14 10.88 -4.33
N TYR A 952 14.12 10.15 -4.85
CA TYR A 952 14.16 8.68 -4.82
C TYR A 952 14.01 8.15 -3.40
N SER A 953 13.13 7.16 -3.25
CA SER A 953 12.77 6.68 -1.92
C SER A 953 13.87 5.84 -1.30
N GLN A 954 14.14 6.10 -0.01
CA GLN A 954 15.03 5.30 0.81
C GLN A 954 14.31 4.13 1.51
N SER A 955 13.07 3.86 1.15
CA SER A 955 12.21 2.84 1.75
C SER A 955 11.25 2.22 0.73
N HIS A 956 11.79 1.71 -0.38
CA HIS A 956 11.03 1.19 -1.51
C HIS A 956 11.25 -0.31 -1.67
N ALA A 957 10.18 -1.11 -1.58
CA ALA A 957 10.29 -2.54 -1.30
C ALA A 957 10.41 -3.46 -2.54
N TRP A 958 10.34 -2.94 -3.77
CA TRP A 958 10.25 -3.78 -4.96
C TRP A 958 11.42 -4.75 -5.21
N SER A 959 12.64 -4.43 -4.79
CA SER A 959 13.81 -5.32 -4.93
C SER A 959 13.86 -6.39 -3.84
N ALA A 960 12.98 -6.30 -2.84
CA ALA A 960 12.78 -7.35 -1.84
C ALA A 960 12.19 -8.62 -2.44
N SER A 961 11.57 -8.55 -3.64
CA SER A 961 11.11 -9.72 -4.42
C SER A 961 12.14 -10.85 -4.47
N VAL A 962 13.43 -10.49 -4.50
CA VAL A 962 14.60 -11.40 -4.55
C VAL A 962 14.72 -12.38 -3.38
N VAL A 963 14.02 -12.13 -2.26
CA VAL A 963 13.91 -13.12 -1.16
C VAL A 963 13.42 -14.45 -1.69
N ARG A 964 12.47 -14.44 -2.63
CA ARG A 964 11.97 -15.66 -3.24
C ARG A 964 13.09 -16.45 -3.90
N GLU A 965 13.93 -15.82 -4.70
CA GLU A 965 15.04 -16.50 -5.38
C GLU A 965 16.09 -17.04 -4.39
N ILE A 966 16.33 -16.33 -3.28
CA ILE A 966 17.19 -16.83 -2.19
C ILE A 966 16.61 -18.12 -1.59
N LEU A 967 15.32 -18.13 -1.25
CA LEU A 967 14.67 -19.32 -0.68
C LEU A 967 14.56 -20.47 -1.70
N GLU A 968 14.22 -20.16 -2.95
CA GLU A 968 14.00 -21.14 -4.01
C GLU A 968 15.29 -21.79 -4.52
N TYR A 969 16.40 -21.05 -4.54
CA TYR A 969 17.64 -21.51 -5.20
C TYR A 969 18.87 -21.53 -4.31
N LEU A 970 18.95 -20.69 -3.26
CA LEU A 970 20.09 -20.75 -2.33
C LEU A 970 19.79 -21.66 -1.13
N LEU A 971 18.59 -21.56 -0.54
CA LEU A 971 18.10 -22.57 0.39
C LEU A 971 17.70 -23.85 -0.35
N GLY A 972 17.09 -23.67 -1.53
CA GLY A 972 16.82 -24.75 -2.49
C GLY A 972 15.40 -25.32 -2.42
N VAL A 973 14.40 -24.60 -1.91
CA VAL A 973 13.03 -25.13 -1.74
C VAL A 973 12.07 -24.47 -2.72
N ARG A 974 11.54 -25.23 -3.68
CA ARG A 974 10.60 -24.73 -4.70
C ARG A 974 9.27 -25.46 -4.66
N VAL A 975 8.17 -24.71 -4.65
CA VAL A 975 6.82 -25.26 -4.84
C VAL A 975 6.60 -25.59 -6.32
N THR A 976 6.16 -26.81 -6.60
CA THR A 976 6.04 -27.34 -7.97
C THR A 976 4.63 -27.77 -8.37
N ALA A 977 3.68 -27.76 -7.42
CA ALA A 977 2.28 -28.07 -7.69
C ALA A 977 1.34 -27.14 -6.90
N PRO A 978 0.13 -26.86 -7.41
CA PRO A 978 -0.85 -25.98 -6.79
C PRO A 978 -1.16 -26.33 -5.33
N GLY A 979 -1.36 -25.30 -4.50
CA GLY A 979 -1.60 -25.45 -3.06
C GLY A 979 -0.45 -26.14 -2.33
N ALA A 980 0.77 -26.03 -2.87
CA ALA A 980 2.00 -26.62 -2.35
C ALA A 980 1.93 -28.13 -2.07
N SER A 981 1.18 -28.89 -2.87
CA SER A 981 1.08 -30.35 -2.73
C SER A 981 2.38 -31.09 -3.05
N ALA A 982 3.28 -30.44 -3.81
CA ALA A 982 4.60 -30.96 -4.12
C ALA A 982 5.69 -29.88 -4.10
N VAL A 983 6.87 -30.26 -3.62
CA VAL A 983 8.07 -29.42 -3.59
C VAL A 983 9.28 -30.14 -4.18
N VAL A 984 10.23 -29.36 -4.69
CA VAL A 984 11.59 -29.79 -4.97
C VAL A 984 12.51 -29.19 -3.92
N ILE A 985 13.39 -30.01 -3.35
CA ILE A 985 14.47 -29.60 -2.45
C ILE A 985 15.79 -29.85 -3.19
N GLN A 986 16.37 -28.79 -3.74
CA GLN A 986 17.59 -28.82 -4.53
C GLN A 986 18.53 -27.71 -4.05
N PRO A 987 19.46 -28.01 -3.13
CA PRO A 987 20.54 -27.10 -2.79
C PRO A 987 21.39 -26.74 -4.02
N PRO A 988 21.96 -25.53 -4.07
CA PRO A 988 22.82 -25.13 -5.17
C PRO A 988 24.18 -25.81 -5.12
N VAL A 989 24.81 -25.95 -6.29
CA VAL A 989 26.26 -26.21 -6.39
C VAL A 989 26.94 -24.86 -6.58
N CYS A 990 27.49 -24.31 -5.49
CA CYS A 990 28.10 -22.97 -5.46
C CYS A 990 29.18 -22.86 -4.38
N ARG A 991 29.78 -21.68 -4.24
CA ARG A 991 30.85 -21.39 -3.27
C ARG A 991 30.40 -21.33 -1.80
N LEU A 992 29.10 -21.24 -1.50
CA LEU A 992 28.62 -21.27 -0.12
C LEU A 992 28.93 -22.63 0.53
N GLU A 993 29.43 -22.61 1.78
CA GLU A 993 29.78 -23.83 2.52
C GLU A 993 28.55 -24.49 3.14
N GLN A 994 27.57 -23.70 3.57
CA GLN A 994 26.33 -24.17 4.18
C GLN A 994 25.21 -23.14 4.05
N ALA A 995 23.98 -23.62 4.09
CA ALA A 995 22.81 -22.80 4.37
C ALA A 995 21.74 -23.58 5.15
N SER A 996 20.90 -22.85 5.89
CA SER A 996 19.78 -23.38 6.65
C SER A 996 18.64 -22.40 6.68
N GLY A 997 17.41 -22.89 6.72
CA GLY A 997 16.24 -22.04 6.70
C GLY A 997 14.93 -22.80 6.59
N SER A 998 13.86 -22.04 6.35
CA SER A 998 12.51 -22.57 6.24
C SER A 998 11.67 -21.77 5.25
N VAL A 999 10.77 -22.47 4.55
CA VAL A 999 9.81 -21.89 3.60
C VAL A 999 8.39 -22.24 4.04
N PRO A 1000 7.58 -21.24 4.42
CA PRO A 1000 6.15 -21.45 4.66
C PRO A 1000 5.45 -21.83 3.35
N THR A 1001 4.65 -22.89 3.41
CA THR A 1001 3.80 -23.31 2.29
C THR A 1001 2.35 -23.38 2.75
N GLN A 1002 1.41 -23.53 1.80
CA GLN A 1002 0.00 -23.69 2.11
C GLN A 1002 -0.26 -24.88 3.05
N ARG A 1003 0.54 -25.94 2.95
CA ARG A 1003 0.41 -27.20 3.72
C ARG A 1003 1.37 -27.30 4.90
N GLY A 1004 1.97 -26.18 5.33
CA GLY A 1004 2.91 -26.11 6.45
C GLY A 1004 4.33 -25.71 6.04
N VAL A 1005 5.24 -25.70 7.00
CA VAL A 1005 6.59 -25.15 6.81
C VAL A 1005 7.59 -26.25 6.41
N VAL A 1006 8.25 -26.09 5.26
CA VAL A 1006 9.37 -26.96 4.84
C VAL A 1006 10.66 -26.38 5.40
N ALA A 1007 11.40 -27.15 6.19
CA ALA A 1007 12.70 -26.75 6.74
C ALA A 1007 13.84 -27.50 6.04
N VAL A 1008 14.95 -26.81 5.76
CA VAL A 1008 16.13 -27.38 5.09
C VAL A 1008 17.39 -26.85 5.74
N SER A 1009 18.38 -27.73 5.89
CA SER A 1009 19.77 -27.37 6.18
C SER A 1009 20.67 -28.23 5.32
N TRP A 1010 21.62 -27.62 4.64
CA TRP A 1010 22.62 -28.35 3.86
C TRP A 1010 24.01 -27.80 4.15
N LYS A 1011 25.00 -28.70 4.04
CA LYS A 1011 26.42 -28.40 4.23
C LYS A 1011 27.24 -29.12 3.17
N ARG A 1012 28.14 -28.41 2.53
CA ARG A 1012 29.14 -28.98 1.62
C ARG A 1012 30.25 -29.64 2.44
N THR A 1013 30.67 -30.80 1.98
CA THR A 1013 31.79 -31.57 2.55
C THR A 1013 32.80 -31.86 1.43
N ALA A 1014 33.95 -32.43 1.77
CA ALA A 1014 34.92 -32.86 0.77
C ALA A 1014 34.36 -33.94 -0.16
N ASP A 1015 33.48 -34.81 0.37
CA ASP A 1015 32.97 -36.00 -0.31
C ASP A 1015 31.60 -35.78 -0.98
N GLY A 1016 30.99 -34.59 -0.83
CA GLY A 1016 29.69 -34.26 -1.42
C GLY A 1016 28.88 -33.27 -0.58
N MET A 1017 27.59 -33.54 -0.42
CA MET A 1017 26.67 -32.70 0.35
C MET A 1017 25.93 -33.48 1.42
N GLU A 1018 25.95 -32.94 2.64
CA GLU A 1018 25.04 -33.32 3.72
C GLU A 1018 23.78 -32.46 3.65
N LEU A 1019 22.60 -33.07 3.77
CA LEU A 1019 21.33 -32.37 3.81
C LEU A 1019 20.41 -32.97 4.86
N GLU A 1020 19.83 -32.12 5.70
CA GLU A 1020 18.69 -32.41 6.56
C GLU A 1020 17.49 -31.61 6.05
N CYS A 1021 16.33 -32.26 5.93
CA CYS A 1021 15.08 -31.55 5.64
C CYS A 1021 13.91 -32.12 6.44
N THR A 1022 12.93 -31.26 6.72
CA THR A 1022 11.64 -31.64 7.30
C THR A 1022 10.52 -31.25 6.34
N VAL A 1023 9.75 -32.24 5.92
CA VAL A 1023 8.63 -32.10 4.98
C VAL A 1023 7.31 -32.34 5.72
N PRO A 1024 6.39 -31.37 5.77
CA PRO A 1024 5.06 -31.53 6.37
C PRO A 1024 4.24 -32.68 5.78
N ALA A 1025 3.31 -33.22 6.57
CA ALA A 1025 2.31 -34.17 6.08
C ALA A 1025 1.48 -33.55 4.94
N GLY A 1026 1.16 -34.35 3.92
CA GLY A 1026 0.42 -33.92 2.75
C GLY A 1026 1.23 -33.23 1.65
N ILE A 1027 2.56 -33.18 1.79
CA ILE A 1027 3.50 -32.68 0.78
C ILE A 1027 4.38 -33.83 0.27
N SER A 1028 4.48 -33.95 -1.06
CA SER A 1028 5.49 -34.81 -1.70
C SER A 1028 6.75 -34.01 -1.99
N ALA A 1029 7.93 -34.52 -1.65
CA ALA A 1029 9.19 -33.86 -1.95
C ALA A 1029 10.08 -34.67 -2.90
N GLN A 1030 10.68 -34.00 -3.87
CA GLN A 1030 11.81 -34.53 -4.64
C GLN A 1030 13.10 -33.86 -4.17
N VAL A 1031 14.00 -34.64 -3.55
CA VAL A 1031 15.31 -34.15 -3.10
C VAL A 1031 16.33 -34.41 -4.20
N VAL A 1032 16.97 -33.35 -4.70
CA VAL A 1032 17.98 -33.40 -5.77
C VAL A 1032 19.33 -33.03 -5.16
N LEU A 1033 20.19 -34.03 -5.01
CA LEU A 1033 21.57 -33.90 -4.54
C LEU A 1033 22.52 -34.00 -5.76
N PRO A 1034 23.80 -33.57 -5.62
CA PRO A 1034 24.76 -33.61 -6.73
C PRO A 1034 24.95 -34.99 -7.37
N ASP A 1035 24.80 -36.07 -6.59
CA ASP A 1035 25.05 -37.45 -7.03
C ASP A 1035 23.77 -38.26 -7.30
N ARG A 1036 22.60 -37.78 -6.87
CA ARG A 1036 21.34 -38.55 -6.93
C ARG A 1036 20.09 -37.70 -6.74
N THR A 1037 18.97 -38.21 -7.24
CA THR A 1037 17.62 -37.70 -6.94
C THR A 1037 16.85 -38.74 -6.15
N VAL A 1038 16.19 -38.32 -5.06
CA VAL A 1038 15.44 -39.20 -4.15
C VAL A 1038 14.05 -38.62 -3.91
N ALA A 1039 13.02 -39.47 -4.00
CA ALA A 1039 11.70 -39.10 -3.51
C ALA A 1039 11.70 -39.17 -1.98
N ALA A 1040 11.34 -38.06 -1.32
CA ALA A 1040 11.18 -37.97 0.12
C ALA A 1040 9.69 -37.73 0.44
N GLY A 1041 9.11 -38.63 1.24
CA GLY A 1041 7.78 -38.40 1.80
C GLY A 1041 7.82 -37.38 2.94
N PRO A 1042 6.68 -37.14 3.60
CA PRO A 1042 6.64 -36.35 4.82
C PRO A 1042 7.54 -36.92 5.93
N GLY A 1043 8.05 -36.05 6.79
CA GLY A 1043 8.94 -36.38 7.91
C GLY A 1043 10.30 -35.69 7.82
N THR A 1044 11.20 -36.04 8.75
CA THR A 1044 12.58 -35.53 8.79
C THR A 1044 13.52 -36.54 8.14
N TRP A 1045 14.29 -36.06 7.16
CA TRP A 1045 15.24 -36.85 6.38
C TRP A 1045 16.64 -36.32 6.55
N ARG A 1046 17.62 -37.23 6.59
CA ARG A 1046 19.05 -36.93 6.55
C ARG A 1046 19.69 -37.67 5.40
N PHE A 1047 20.45 -36.93 4.61
CA PHE A 1047 21.21 -37.43 3.48
C PHE A 1047 22.67 -37.09 3.70
N THR A 1048 23.53 -38.09 3.62
CA THR A 1048 24.99 -37.90 3.63
C THR A 1048 25.55 -38.14 2.23
N PRO A 1049 26.78 -37.69 1.94
CA PRO A 1049 27.54 -38.19 0.81
C PRO A 1049 27.61 -39.72 0.84
N ARG A 1050 27.66 -40.36 -0.32
CA ARG A 1050 27.97 -41.80 -0.38
C ARG A 1050 29.46 -41.98 -0.09
N ASP A 1051 29.81 -42.94 0.76
CA ASP A 1051 31.21 -43.36 0.93
C ASP A 1051 31.80 -43.73 -0.46
N GLY A 1052 33.05 -43.29 -0.70
CA GLY A 1052 33.72 -43.15 -2.00
C GLY A 1052 33.47 -44.20 -3.09
N ILE A 1053 33.57 -43.75 -4.34
CA ILE A 1053 33.85 -44.62 -5.49
C ILE A 1053 35.33 -44.99 -5.48
#